data_AF-A0A3E4LRP7-F1
#
_entry.id   AF-A0A3E4LRP7-F1
#
_cell.length_a   1.000
_cell.length_b   1.000
_cell.length_c   1.000
_cell.angle_alpha   90.00
_cell.angle_beta   90.00
_cell.angle_gamma   90.00
#
_symmetry.space_group_name_H-M   'P 1'
#
loop_
_entity.id
_entity.type
_entity.pdbx_description
1 polymer ?
#
loop_
_entity_poly.entity_id
_entity_poly.type
_entity_poly.pdbx_seq_one_letter_code
_entity_poly.pdbx_strand_id
1 'polypeptide(L)'
;MKTKKKFLTILLTVCLVMAMIPMTVLAADEVQDSDTWDGSVATAFAGGTGAAEDPYQISSGAELAYLASAVNSGESYGDKYFVLTKDIDLNGLSWTPIANSFSDALFGGSDYSMFSGNFDGKGHMISNLTIGTASTPAEGDVFGLFGAADGKISNVNLNHVSINGVAKKVSGYAIGLTGGLAGSASGGIENCHVTDLSINMTTPENGNAAAYWIGGLVGAFDGTQGIKECSVSGNINEASGKGSIGGLIGELGEASEISYSRADVSLDVEANARGGADVGGFIGKGNGNKNEETVIKNCYATGNVTGGSYIGGFAGSLWGLNIKNCYATGNVTQAVASMASFVGTDASAGYGYGSVKNCYSTGSVIGTVAYRYAFAMQDATERSEITNCYFADGNLEVKNAHEAAVAKSLTEMKTEDFTAALNADDKNNGWTFVEGRTPICGAEPADYSAVDAALESIPSDLTVYTDESVEGLNVATTSVVRGRVIARQAEVDEMAKAIEEAIAALEYKDADYSKVEEAIEKANGLNKEDYKDFTKVEEAINAVVRGKNIKEQAEVDEMAKAIEDAIAALEKKPAQAGSKTDQNTKTNTKTNTKTNPKADSSGIPKTGDHENAGLMLAMLYLSGAVIAGSVVIWKKKKYRA
;
A
#
# COMPACT_ATOMS: atom_id res chain seq x y z
N MET A 1 -50.09 63.37 13.04
CA MET A 1 -48.86 63.41 13.87
C MET A 1 -47.68 62.97 13.00
N LYS A 2 -46.99 63.94 12.40
CA LYS A 2 -45.56 64.27 12.60
C LYS A 2 -44.60 63.10 12.32
N THR A 3 -44.20 62.87 11.06
CA THR A 3 -43.00 63.40 10.36
C THR A 3 -41.65 63.01 10.97
N LYS A 4 -40.82 62.27 10.21
CA LYS A 4 -39.58 62.81 9.61
C LYS A 4 -38.93 61.81 8.63
N LYS A 5 -38.82 62.25 7.38
CA LYS A 5 -37.88 61.81 6.33
C LYS A 5 -36.50 62.46 6.54
N LYS A 6 -35.51 61.93 5.80
CA LYS A 6 -34.18 62.47 5.42
C LYS A 6 -33.07 62.06 6.40
N PHE A 7 -32.01 61.34 6.01
CA PHE A 7 -30.94 61.81 5.13
C PHE A 7 -30.05 60.63 4.71
N LEU A 8 -29.97 60.42 3.41
CA LEU A 8 -28.83 59.85 2.72
C LEU A 8 -28.15 61.03 2.01
N THR A 9 -26.82 60.94 1.85
CA THR A 9 -25.94 61.57 0.83
C THR A 9 -25.08 62.80 1.22
N ILE A 10 -23.78 62.65 0.87
CA ILE A 10 -22.71 63.65 0.54
C ILE A 10 -21.82 64.09 1.73
N LEU A 11 -20.60 63.58 1.92
CA LEU A 11 -19.34 63.66 1.13
C LEU A 11 -18.55 64.98 1.37
N LEU A 12 -17.21 64.86 1.35
CA LEU A 12 -16.12 65.84 1.57
C LEU A 12 -15.65 65.91 3.03
N THR A 13 -14.39 65.65 3.41
CA THR A 13 -13.12 65.78 2.66
C THR A 13 -12.02 65.16 3.54
N VAL A 14 -11.44 64.01 3.18
CA VAL A 14 -10.01 63.68 3.41
C VAL A 14 -9.61 62.60 2.39
N CYS A 15 -9.49 63.01 1.13
CA CYS A 15 -8.54 62.41 0.20
C CYS A 15 -7.70 63.59 -0.30
N LEU A 16 -6.41 63.63 0.04
CA LEU A 16 -5.37 63.98 -0.93
C LEU A 16 -3.96 63.73 -0.35
N VAL A 17 -3.24 62.85 -1.05
CA VAL A 17 -1.78 62.83 -1.29
C VAL A 17 -0.83 62.49 -0.13
N MET A 18 -0.38 61.23 -0.11
CA MET A 18 1.03 60.87 -0.28
C MET A 18 1.05 59.48 -0.93
N ALA A 19 1.23 59.42 -2.24
CA ALA A 19 2.53 59.32 -2.92
C ALA A 19 2.87 57.85 -3.18
N MET A 20 2.78 57.52 -4.47
CA MET A 20 3.14 56.25 -5.10
C MET A 20 4.57 55.84 -4.74
N ILE A 21 4.73 54.60 -4.30
CA ILE A 21 5.96 53.82 -4.52
C ILE A 21 5.48 52.46 -5.05
N PRO A 22 5.95 51.98 -6.21
CA PRO A 22 5.68 50.62 -6.63
C PRO A 22 6.52 49.70 -5.75
N MET A 23 5.94 49.15 -4.68
CA MET A 23 6.48 47.92 -4.12
C MET A 23 6.00 46.81 -5.04
N THR A 24 6.87 46.45 -5.98
CA THR A 24 7.00 45.06 -6.40
C THR A 24 7.20 44.24 -5.13
N VAL A 25 6.09 43.78 -4.55
CA VAL A 25 6.09 42.57 -3.76
C VAL A 25 6.50 41.51 -4.77
N LEU A 26 7.80 41.18 -4.75
CA LEU A 26 8.21 39.82 -5.03
C LEU A 26 7.33 38.99 -4.09
N ALA A 27 6.25 38.42 -4.64
CA ALA A 27 5.80 37.15 -4.16
C ALA A 27 7.06 36.29 -4.26
N ALA A 28 7.76 36.13 -3.13
CA ALA A 28 8.32 34.83 -2.89
C ALA A 28 7.12 33.91 -3.06
N ASP A 29 7.14 33.11 -4.12
CA ASP A 29 6.33 31.90 -4.17
C ASP A 29 6.54 31.24 -2.82
N GLU A 30 5.57 31.41 -1.91
CA GLU A 30 5.28 30.36 -0.98
C GLU A 30 4.90 29.21 -1.90
N VAL A 31 5.87 28.33 -2.16
CA VAL A 31 5.61 27.03 -2.72
C VAL A 31 4.57 26.45 -1.79
N GLN A 32 3.31 26.49 -2.24
CA GLN A 32 2.19 25.88 -1.56
C GLN A 32 2.42 24.38 -1.72
N ASP A 33 3.28 23.84 -0.86
CA ASP A 33 3.50 22.42 -0.66
C ASP A 33 2.26 21.90 0.06
N SER A 34 1.12 21.94 -0.60
CA SER A 34 -0.05 21.24 -0.11
C SER A 34 -0.06 19.89 -0.81
N ASP A 35 0.52 18.89 -0.15
CA ASP A 35 0.30 17.45 -0.42
C ASP A 35 -1.20 17.09 -0.45
N THR A 36 -2.06 18.02 -0.03
CA THR A 36 -3.51 18.04 -0.14
C THR A 36 -3.99 18.40 -1.56
N TRP A 37 -4.82 17.52 -2.13
CA TRP A 37 -5.45 17.70 -3.43
C TRP A 37 -6.46 18.85 -3.45
N ASP A 38 -6.43 19.63 -4.52
CA ASP A 38 -7.30 20.79 -4.74
C ASP A 38 -8.42 20.51 -5.76
N GLY A 39 -8.55 19.27 -6.24
CA GLY A 39 -9.51 18.88 -7.27
C GLY A 39 -8.97 19.02 -8.70
N SER A 40 -7.72 19.44 -8.88
CA SER A 40 -7.08 19.55 -10.19
C SER A 40 -6.74 18.19 -10.80
N VAL A 41 -6.47 18.19 -12.11
CA VAL A 41 -6.04 17.02 -12.87
C VAL A 41 -4.72 17.37 -13.52
N ALA A 42 -3.69 16.56 -13.28
CA ALA A 42 -2.38 16.73 -13.92
C ALA A 42 -2.46 16.41 -15.43
N THR A 43 -1.42 16.74 -16.18
CA THR A 43 -1.32 16.43 -17.62
C THR A 43 -0.44 15.21 -17.91
N ALA A 44 0.32 14.74 -16.92
CA ALA A 44 1.20 13.57 -16.98
C ALA A 44 1.50 13.06 -15.56
N PHE A 45 2.10 11.88 -15.47
CA PHE A 45 2.65 11.32 -14.22
C PHE A 45 4.00 11.97 -13.86
N ALA A 46 4.43 11.84 -12.60
CA ALA A 46 5.68 12.42 -12.10
C ALA A 46 6.93 11.87 -12.82
N GLY A 47 6.84 10.65 -13.32
CA GLY A 47 7.93 9.96 -14.02
C GLY A 47 7.55 8.53 -14.39
N GLY A 48 8.54 7.80 -14.90
CA GLY A 48 8.44 6.42 -15.33
C GLY A 48 7.83 6.22 -16.72
N THR A 49 8.15 5.08 -17.33
CA THR A 49 7.64 4.65 -18.64
C THR A 49 6.46 3.70 -18.54
N GLY A 50 6.11 3.29 -17.31
CA GLY A 50 5.08 2.30 -17.02
C GLY A 50 5.55 0.85 -17.25
N ALA A 51 6.86 0.63 -17.42
CA ALA A 51 7.46 -0.71 -17.42
C ALA A 51 7.55 -1.25 -15.98
N ALA A 52 7.78 -2.54 -15.80
CA ALA A 52 7.84 -3.13 -14.46
C ALA A 52 9.04 -2.60 -13.65
N GLU A 53 10.18 -2.43 -14.32
CA GLU A 53 11.42 -1.86 -13.80
C GLU A 53 11.41 -0.33 -13.71
N ASP A 54 10.45 0.32 -14.36
CA ASP A 54 10.31 1.78 -14.43
C ASP A 54 8.82 2.17 -14.45
N PRO A 55 8.09 1.92 -13.35
CA PRO A 55 6.65 2.14 -13.25
C PRO A 55 6.30 3.63 -13.29
N TYR A 56 5.10 3.96 -13.74
CA TYR A 56 4.58 5.31 -13.64
C TYR A 56 4.50 5.73 -12.17
N GLN A 57 5.06 6.90 -11.86
CA GLN A 57 5.13 7.42 -10.49
C GLN A 57 3.97 8.38 -10.23
N ILE A 58 3.25 8.16 -9.13
CA ILE A 58 2.16 9.01 -8.66
C ILE A 58 2.55 9.54 -7.28
N SER A 59 2.67 10.86 -7.20
CA SER A 59 3.16 11.61 -6.04
C SER A 59 2.15 12.64 -5.51
N SER A 60 1.01 12.81 -6.19
CA SER A 60 -0.02 13.79 -5.83
C SER A 60 -1.43 13.36 -6.23
N GLY A 61 -2.44 13.98 -5.61
CA GLY A 61 -3.85 13.76 -5.95
C GLY A 61 -4.18 14.15 -7.40
N ALA A 62 -3.51 15.15 -7.98
CA ALA A 62 -3.72 15.57 -9.36
C ALA A 62 -3.26 14.51 -10.38
N GLU A 63 -2.18 13.81 -10.09
CA GLU A 63 -1.66 12.69 -10.91
C GLU A 63 -2.53 11.44 -10.77
N LEU A 64 -3.05 11.17 -9.57
CA LEU A 64 -4.03 10.11 -9.37
C LEU A 64 -5.35 10.41 -10.12
N ALA A 65 -5.81 11.66 -10.10
CA ALA A 65 -6.96 12.11 -10.88
C ALA A 65 -6.69 12.05 -12.40
N TYR A 66 -5.45 12.25 -12.84
CA TYR A 66 -5.05 12.04 -14.24
C TYR A 66 -5.20 10.57 -14.66
N LEU A 67 -4.78 9.61 -13.82
CA LEU A 67 -5.03 8.18 -14.05
C LEU A 67 -6.53 7.91 -14.20
N ALA A 68 -7.36 8.44 -13.29
CA ALA A 68 -8.81 8.29 -13.36
C ALA A 68 -9.38 8.83 -14.68
N SER A 69 -8.97 10.05 -15.07
CA SER A 69 -9.39 10.68 -16.32
C SER A 69 -9.02 9.87 -17.57
N ALA A 70 -7.79 9.36 -17.62
CA ALA A 70 -7.30 8.56 -18.74
C ALA A 70 -8.06 7.23 -18.87
N VAL A 71 -8.23 6.49 -17.76
CA VAL A 71 -8.99 5.23 -17.74
C VAL A 71 -10.45 5.45 -18.11
N ASN A 72 -11.07 6.50 -17.58
CA ASN A 72 -12.46 6.86 -17.90
C ASN A 72 -12.66 7.31 -19.35
N SER A 73 -11.57 7.66 -20.05
CA SER A 73 -11.55 8.01 -21.47
C SER A 73 -11.22 6.82 -22.39
N GLY A 74 -10.95 5.63 -21.83
CA GLY A 74 -10.74 4.38 -22.57
C GLY A 74 -9.32 3.80 -22.49
N GLU A 75 -8.37 4.44 -21.82
CA GLU A 75 -7.01 3.92 -21.66
C GLU A 75 -6.95 2.90 -20.51
N SER A 76 -7.00 1.61 -20.84
CA SER A 76 -7.02 0.54 -19.83
C SER A 76 -5.69 0.31 -19.09
N TYR A 77 -4.56 0.76 -19.66
CA TYR A 77 -3.21 0.54 -19.12
C TYR A 77 -2.81 -0.94 -18.93
N GLY A 78 -3.31 -1.85 -19.76
CA GLY A 78 -2.85 -3.24 -19.78
C GLY A 78 -1.32 -3.36 -19.89
N ASP A 79 -0.72 -4.27 -19.10
CA ASP A 79 0.73 -4.50 -18.99
C ASP A 79 1.55 -3.29 -18.49
N LYS A 80 0.91 -2.28 -17.90
CA LYS A 80 1.59 -1.13 -17.28
C LYS A 80 1.63 -1.25 -15.76
N TYR A 81 2.59 -0.54 -15.17
CA TYR A 81 2.86 -0.56 -13.73
C TYR A 81 2.84 0.85 -13.17
N PHE A 82 2.27 1.00 -11.98
CA PHE A 82 2.11 2.24 -11.25
C PHE A 82 2.61 2.07 -9.83
N VAL A 83 3.30 3.08 -9.31
CA VAL A 83 3.72 3.15 -7.91
C VAL A 83 3.32 4.48 -7.29
N LEU A 84 2.85 4.44 -6.05
CA LEU A 84 2.84 5.63 -5.22
C LEU A 84 4.26 5.92 -4.72
N THR A 85 4.64 7.19 -4.68
CA THR A 85 5.94 7.64 -4.13
C THR A 85 5.79 8.50 -2.88
N LYS A 86 4.56 8.86 -2.53
CA LYS A 86 4.18 9.67 -1.37
C LYS A 86 2.76 9.32 -0.91
N ASP A 87 2.45 9.69 0.33
CA ASP A 87 1.08 9.73 0.81
C ASP A 87 0.30 10.84 0.06
N ILE A 88 -1.00 10.62 -0.16
CA ILE A 88 -1.88 11.51 -0.93
C ILE A 88 -3.13 11.81 -0.10
N ASP A 89 -3.39 13.08 0.14
CA ASP A 89 -4.64 13.53 0.76
C ASP A 89 -5.62 14.05 -0.31
N LEU A 90 -6.76 13.38 -0.48
CA LEU A 90 -7.82 13.77 -1.43
C LEU A 90 -8.74 14.88 -0.90
N ASN A 91 -8.46 15.40 0.30
CA ASN A 91 -9.06 16.62 0.86
C ASN A 91 -10.58 16.56 1.02
N GLY A 92 -11.17 15.35 1.03
CA GLY A 92 -12.61 15.16 1.09
C GLY A 92 -13.36 15.70 -0.12
N LEU A 93 -12.66 16.04 -1.21
CA LEU A 93 -13.25 16.52 -2.45
C LEU A 93 -13.93 15.39 -3.20
N SER A 94 -14.85 15.74 -4.10
CA SER A 94 -15.61 14.76 -4.87
C SER A 94 -14.68 13.94 -5.78
N TRP A 95 -14.50 12.67 -5.45
CA TRP A 95 -13.74 11.72 -6.23
C TRP A 95 -14.59 11.13 -7.36
N THR A 96 -13.99 10.99 -8.54
CA THR A 96 -14.54 10.16 -9.62
C THR A 96 -13.74 8.86 -9.66
N PRO A 97 -14.38 7.68 -9.51
CA PRO A 97 -13.65 6.42 -9.53
C PRO A 97 -12.78 6.24 -10.78
N ILE A 98 -11.63 5.58 -10.62
CA ILE A 98 -10.84 5.09 -11.76
C ILE A 98 -11.63 3.93 -12.38
N ALA A 99 -12.02 4.04 -13.65
CA ALA A 99 -12.99 3.14 -14.30
C ALA A 99 -14.42 3.27 -13.73
N ASN A 100 -15.03 4.44 -13.92
CA ASN A 100 -16.33 4.84 -13.34
C ASN A 100 -17.61 4.33 -14.04
N SER A 101 -17.52 3.40 -15.00
CA SER A 101 -18.69 2.83 -15.68
C SER A 101 -18.46 1.35 -15.96
N PHE A 102 -19.35 0.47 -15.49
CA PHE A 102 -19.15 -0.98 -15.61
C PHE A 102 -20.40 -1.77 -15.99
N SER A 103 -21.60 -1.23 -15.77
CA SER A 103 -22.85 -2.00 -15.92
C SER A 103 -23.08 -2.58 -17.32
N ASP A 104 -22.56 -1.96 -18.38
CA ASP A 104 -22.73 -2.47 -19.75
C ASP A 104 -22.00 -3.81 -19.97
N ALA A 105 -20.86 -4.02 -19.28
CA ALA A 105 -20.16 -5.31 -19.28
C ALA A 105 -21.06 -6.44 -18.73
N LEU A 106 -21.88 -6.13 -17.73
CA LEU A 106 -22.90 -7.01 -17.15
C LEU A 106 -24.12 -7.21 -18.06
N PHE A 107 -24.13 -6.73 -19.30
CA PHE A 107 -25.15 -7.11 -20.27
C PHE A 107 -24.54 -7.49 -21.63
N GLY A 108 -23.22 -7.74 -21.64
CA GLY A 108 -22.48 -8.11 -22.85
C GLY A 108 -22.23 -6.94 -23.80
N GLY A 109 -22.41 -5.71 -23.32
CA GLY A 109 -22.01 -4.51 -24.04
C GLY A 109 -20.53 -4.21 -23.92
N SER A 110 -20.12 -3.09 -24.50
CA SER A 110 -18.72 -2.65 -24.62
C SER A 110 -18.49 -1.24 -24.12
N ASP A 111 -19.53 -0.55 -23.64
CA ASP A 111 -19.48 0.81 -23.11
C ASP A 111 -19.18 0.78 -21.60
N TYR A 112 -17.97 0.37 -21.27
CA TYR A 112 -17.46 0.32 -19.91
C TYR A 112 -15.98 0.70 -19.87
N SER A 113 -15.53 1.17 -18.71
CA SER A 113 -14.13 1.43 -18.40
C SER A 113 -13.60 0.36 -17.46
N MET A 114 -12.30 0.07 -17.56
CA MET A 114 -11.62 -0.93 -16.74
C MET A 114 -10.17 -0.52 -16.59
N PHE A 115 -9.66 -0.56 -15.36
CA PHE A 115 -8.23 -0.43 -15.10
C PHE A 115 -7.55 -1.80 -15.14
N SER A 116 -6.69 -2.04 -16.13
CA SER A 116 -5.96 -3.30 -16.34
C SER A 116 -4.46 -3.17 -16.02
N GLY A 117 -4.01 -2.04 -15.48
CA GLY A 117 -2.64 -1.84 -15.02
C GLY A 117 -2.39 -2.43 -13.63
N ASN A 118 -1.12 -2.58 -13.27
CA ASN A 118 -0.69 -3.05 -11.95
C ASN A 118 -0.38 -1.85 -11.05
N PHE A 119 -1.05 -1.75 -9.91
CA PHE A 119 -0.95 -0.62 -9.00
C PHE A 119 -0.34 -1.05 -7.66
N ASP A 120 0.86 -0.57 -7.36
CA ASP A 120 1.55 -0.81 -6.09
C ASP A 120 1.58 0.47 -5.25
N GLY A 121 0.84 0.51 -4.15
CA GLY A 121 0.82 1.64 -3.24
C GLY A 121 2.12 1.82 -2.45
N LYS A 122 3.06 0.85 -2.49
CA LYS A 122 4.32 0.88 -1.72
C LYS A 122 4.14 1.16 -0.22
N GLY A 123 2.95 0.90 0.31
CA GLY A 123 2.59 1.17 1.70
C GLY A 123 2.19 2.63 1.98
N HIS A 124 2.18 3.50 0.98
CA HIS A 124 1.70 4.87 1.11
C HIS A 124 0.19 4.93 1.35
N MET A 125 -0.23 6.00 2.02
CA MET A 125 -1.62 6.25 2.38
C MET A 125 -2.30 7.15 1.35
N ILE A 126 -3.52 6.80 0.94
CA ILE A 126 -4.47 7.70 0.26
C ILE A 126 -5.59 8.01 1.26
N SER A 127 -5.76 9.29 1.59
CA SER A 127 -6.67 9.75 2.64
C SER A 127 -7.83 10.56 2.09
N ASN A 128 -8.92 10.61 2.87
CA ASN A 128 -10.05 11.52 2.65
C ASN A 128 -10.74 11.37 1.28
N LEU A 129 -10.93 10.12 0.83
CA LEU A 129 -11.67 9.82 -0.38
C LEU A 129 -13.17 10.03 -0.14
N THR A 130 -13.80 10.93 -0.91
CA THR A 130 -15.25 11.20 -0.80
C THR A 130 -15.97 10.98 -2.13
N ILE A 131 -16.99 10.14 -2.14
CA ILE A 131 -17.92 9.98 -3.28
C ILE A 131 -19.33 10.31 -2.82
N GLY A 132 -19.89 11.41 -3.34
CA GLY A 132 -21.20 11.91 -2.92
C GLY A 132 -21.25 12.38 -1.46
N THR A 133 -22.40 12.89 -1.04
CA THR A 133 -22.64 13.29 0.36
C THR A 133 -24.00 12.79 0.82
N ALA A 134 -24.26 12.78 2.14
CA ALA A 134 -25.58 12.43 2.67
C ALA A 134 -26.72 13.30 2.09
N SER A 135 -26.45 14.59 1.81
CA SER A 135 -27.42 15.51 1.20
C SER A 135 -27.52 15.41 -0.32
N THR A 136 -26.44 14.98 -0.97
CA THR A 136 -26.36 14.83 -2.43
C THR A 136 -25.63 13.52 -2.76
N PRO A 137 -26.30 12.36 -2.59
CA PRO A 137 -25.68 11.08 -2.89
C PRO A 137 -25.34 10.98 -4.38
N ALA A 138 -24.24 10.32 -4.72
CA ALA A 138 -23.81 10.12 -6.10
C ALA A 138 -24.57 8.94 -6.73
N GLU A 139 -25.19 9.14 -7.90
CA GLU A 139 -25.74 8.03 -8.67
C GLU A 139 -24.63 7.35 -9.49
N GLY A 140 -24.51 6.02 -9.42
CA GLY A 140 -23.46 5.27 -10.10
C GLY A 140 -23.71 3.76 -10.09
N ASP A 141 -23.06 3.04 -11.00
CA ASP A 141 -23.06 1.57 -11.04
C ASP A 141 -21.84 0.95 -10.36
N VAL A 142 -20.77 1.72 -10.16
CA VAL A 142 -19.55 1.33 -9.44
C VAL A 142 -19.05 2.46 -8.53
N PHE A 143 -18.52 2.09 -7.36
CA PHE A 143 -18.02 3.01 -6.34
C PHE A 143 -16.76 2.47 -5.67
N GLY A 144 -15.80 3.37 -5.42
CA GLY A 144 -14.53 3.09 -4.75
C GLY A 144 -13.41 4.01 -5.27
N LEU A 145 -12.17 3.81 -4.79
CA LEU A 145 -11.01 4.39 -5.46
C LEU A 145 -10.99 3.99 -6.94
N PHE A 146 -11.16 2.69 -7.18
CA PHE A 146 -11.44 2.11 -8.49
C PHE A 146 -12.94 1.79 -8.59
N GLY A 147 -13.55 2.04 -9.73
CA GLY A 147 -14.87 1.50 -10.05
C GLY A 147 -14.74 0.04 -10.51
N ALA A 148 -13.82 -0.23 -11.43
CA ALA A 148 -13.52 -1.59 -11.91
C ALA A 148 -12.02 -1.79 -12.19
N ALA A 149 -11.44 -2.88 -11.69
CA ALA A 149 -10.01 -3.21 -11.87
C ALA A 149 -9.75 -4.69 -12.21
N ASP A 150 -8.98 -4.94 -13.27
CA ASP A 150 -8.55 -6.27 -13.69
C ASP A 150 -7.05 -6.52 -13.45
N GLY A 151 -6.25 -5.46 -13.31
CA GLY A 151 -4.84 -5.58 -12.97
C GLY A 151 -4.60 -5.76 -11.46
N LYS A 152 -3.37 -6.15 -11.08
CA LYS A 152 -3.02 -6.39 -9.67
C LYS A 152 -3.04 -5.08 -8.88
N ILE A 153 -3.63 -5.08 -7.69
CA ILE A 153 -3.54 -3.96 -6.74
C ILE A 153 -2.84 -4.48 -5.48
N SER A 154 -1.77 -3.81 -5.05
CA SER A 154 -1.05 -4.21 -3.84
C SER A 154 -0.57 -3.04 -2.99
N ASN A 155 -0.42 -3.28 -1.69
CA ASN A 155 0.21 -2.34 -0.74
C ASN A 155 -0.48 -0.97 -0.68
N VAL A 156 -1.79 -0.92 -0.85
CA VAL A 156 -2.58 0.32 -0.82
C VAL A 156 -3.22 0.49 0.55
N ASN A 157 -2.94 1.62 1.20
CA ASN A 157 -3.59 2.02 2.45
C ASN A 157 -4.58 3.14 2.18
N LEU A 158 -5.87 2.91 2.46
CA LEU A 158 -6.91 3.92 2.42
C LEU A 158 -7.30 4.31 3.84
N ASN A 159 -7.39 5.61 4.09
CA ASN A 159 -7.89 6.15 5.35
C ASN A 159 -9.00 7.17 5.09
N HIS A 160 -10.04 7.15 5.92
CA HIS A 160 -11.16 8.08 5.84
C HIS A 160 -11.86 8.01 4.47
N VAL A 161 -12.49 6.87 4.19
CA VAL A 161 -13.24 6.64 2.94
C VAL A 161 -14.72 6.87 3.18
N SER A 162 -15.31 7.85 2.51
CA SER A 162 -16.73 8.21 2.63
C SER A 162 -17.46 8.03 1.29
N ILE A 163 -18.37 7.06 1.21
CA ILE A 163 -19.17 6.78 0.02
C ILE A 163 -20.64 6.96 0.37
N ASN A 164 -21.31 7.90 -0.29
CA ASN A 164 -22.75 8.13 -0.20
C ASN A 164 -23.35 7.98 -1.60
N GLY A 165 -23.89 6.80 -1.91
CA GLY A 165 -24.26 6.43 -3.28
C GLY A 165 -25.71 5.97 -3.44
N VAL A 166 -26.24 6.16 -4.65
CA VAL A 166 -27.48 5.56 -5.14
C VAL A 166 -27.13 4.64 -6.30
N ALA A 167 -27.55 3.37 -6.23
CA ALA A 167 -27.36 2.43 -7.32
C ALA A 167 -28.03 2.94 -8.61
N LYS A 168 -27.32 2.84 -9.73
CA LYS A 168 -27.84 3.20 -11.06
C LYS A 168 -28.91 2.20 -11.49
N LYS A 169 -29.96 2.69 -12.15
CA LYS A 169 -30.98 1.84 -12.77
C LYS A 169 -30.61 1.52 -14.21
N VAL A 170 -30.33 0.25 -14.50
CA VAL A 170 -29.95 -0.24 -15.84
C VAL A 170 -30.85 -1.40 -16.23
N SER A 171 -31.51 -1.31 -17.39
CA SER A 171 -32.41 -2.35 -17.90
C SER A 171 -33.49 -2.81 -16.90
N GLY A 172 -33.95 -1.90 -16.03
CA GLY A 172 -34.95 -2.18 -14.99
C GLY A 172 -34.40 -2.69 -13.66
N TYR A 173 -33.09 -2.94 -13.56
CA TYR A 173 -32.42 -3.42 -12.36
C TYR A 173 -31.60 -2.32 -11.68
N ALA A 174 -31.48 -2.41 -10.36
CA ALA A 174 -30.50 -1.64 -9.61
C ALA A 174 -29.13 -2.32 -9.70
N ILE A 175 -28.12 -1.53 -10.09
CA ILE A 175 -26.71 -1.93 -10.18
C ILE A 175 -25.89 -0.93 -9.40
N GLY A 176 -25.10 -1.43 -8.47
CA GLY A 176 -24.26 -0.63 -7.60
C GLY A 176 -23.27 -1.55 -6.91
N LEU A 177 -22.09 -1.67 -7.51
CA LEU A 177 -20.99 -2.43 -6.98
C LEU A 177 -20.12 -1.46 -6.19
N THR A 178 -19.95 -1.71 -4.89
CA THR A 178 -19.35 -0.73 -3.99
C THR A 178 -18.30 -1.37 -3.11
N GLY A 179 -17.10 -0.81 -3.10
CA GLY A 179 -16.05 -1.11 -2.14
C GLY A 179 -15.18 0.11 -1.89
N GLY A 180 -14.56 0.22 -0.71
CA GLY A 180 -13.65 1.33 -0.44
C GLY A 180 -12.47 1.35 -1.43
N LEU A 181 -11.93 0.16 -1.74
CA LEU A 181 -10.88 0.01 -2.75
C LEU A 181 -11.45 -0.07 -4.17
N ALA A 182 -12.40 -0.99 -4.41
CA ALA A 182 -12.93 -1.22 -5.75
C ALA A 182 -14.42 -1.58 -5.76
N GLY A 183 -15.18 -1.11 -6.76
CA GLY A 183 -16.51 -1.63 -7.02
C GLY A 183 -16.47 -3.10 -7.48
N SER A 184 -15.73 -3.36 -8.55
CA SER A 184 -15.47 -4.69 -9.11
C SER A 184 -13.97 -4.95 -9.25
N ALA A 185 -13.52 -6.16 -8.97
CA ALA A 185 -12.14 -6.55 -9.22
C ALA A 185 -11.98 -8.00 -9.71
N SER A 186 -10.96 -8.24 -10.54
CA SER A 186 -10.56 -9.57 -11.04
C SER A 186 -9.05 -9.82 -11.01
N GLY A 187 -8.24 -8.76 -10.91
CA GLY A 187 -6.81 -8.85 -10.61
C GLY A 187 -6.54 -9.20 -9.15
N GLY A 188 -5.34 -9.71 -8.83
CA GLY A 188 -4.97 -10.02 -7.46
C GLY A 188 -5.01 -8.78 -6.56
N ILE A 189 -5.53 -8.91 -5.35
CA ILE A 189 -5.51 -7.85 -4.34
C ILE A 189 -4.69 -8.34 -3.16
N GLU A 190 -3.61 -7.63 -2.82
CA GLU A 190 -2.66 -8.08 -1.82
C GLU A 190 -2.25 -6.95 -0.88
N ASN A 191 -2.33 -7.18 0.43
CA ASN A 191 -1.81 -6.23 1.43
C ASN A 191 -2.45 -4.83 1.28
N CYS A 192 -3.78 -4.81 1.08
CA CYS A 192 -4.56 -3.58 0.95
C CYS A 192 -5.46 -3.38 2.17
N HIS A 193 -5.44 -2.16 2.71
CA HIS A 193 -6.08 -1.86 3.98
C HIS A 193 -6.98 -0.64 3.87
N VAL A 194 -8.21 -0.72 4.39
CA VAL A 194 -9.15 0.40 4.43
C VAL A 194 -9.54 0.66 5.88
N THR A 195 -9.30 1.89 6.35
CA THR A 195 -9.59 2.31 7.72
C THR A 195 -10.49 3.52 7.74
N ASP A 196 -11.29 3.66 8.79
CA ASP A 196 -12.31 4.71 8.91
C ASP A 196 -13.24 4.76 7.68
N LEU A 197 -13.75 3.58 7.29
CA LEU A 197 -14.69 3.42 6.19
C LEU A 197 -16.10 3.84 6.61
N SER A 198 -16.79 4.62 5.78
CA SER A 198 -18.22 4.89 5.90
C SER A 198 -18.90 4.77 4.53
N ILE A 199 -19.66 3.70 4.34
CA ILE A 199 -20.46 3.48 3.13
C ILE A 199 -21.94 3.65 3.48
N ASN A 200 -22.65 4.50 2.74
CA ASN A 200 -24.09 4.68 2.80
C ASN A 200 -24.68 4.49 1.40
N MET A 201 -25.38 3.38 1.18
CA MET A 201 -25.91 3.00 -0.12
C MET A 201 -27.43 2.85 -0.09
N THR A 202 -28.04 3.16 -1.23
CA THR A 202 -29.48 3.00 -1.45
C THR A 202 -29.75 2.61 -2.90
N THR A 203 -30.93 2.05 -3.16
CA THR A 203 -31.41 1.72 -4.50
C THR A 203 -32.59 2.62 -4.89
N PRO A 204 -32.79 2.91 -6.18
CA PRO A 204 -33.99 3.59 -6.66
C PRO A 204 -35.26 2.80 -6.29
N GLU A 205 -36.34 3.52 -5.99
CA GLU A 205 -37.62 2.91 -5.62
C GLU A 205 -38.12 1.91 -6.67
N ASN A 206 -38.65 0.77 -6.22
CA ASN A 206 -39.29 -0.29 -7.03
C ASN A 206 -38.40 -1.07 -8.02
N GLY A 207 -37.07 -0.90 -8.01
CA GLY A 207 -36.15 -1.73 -8.82
C GLY A 207 -35.80 -3.07 -8.16
N ASN A 208 -35.77 -4.16 -8.94
CA ASN A 208 -35.13 -5.41 -8.51
C ASN A 208 -33.61 -5.23 -8.50
N ALA A 209 -32.91 -5.77 -7.51
CA ALA A 209 -31.45 -5.78 -7.50
C ALA A 209 -30.92 -6.96 -8.35
N ALA A 210 -29.97 -6.69 -9.25
CA ALA A 210 -29.33 -7.74 -10.06
C ALA A 210 -27.83 -7.86 -9.83
N ALA A 211 -27.16 -6.73 -9.61
CA ALA A 211 -25.73 -6.63 -9.29
C ALA A 211 -25.55 -5.47 -8.31
N TYR A 212 -26.11 -5.64 -7.11
CA TYR A 212 -26.02 -4.67 -6.04
C TYR A 212 -25.25 -5.36 -4.91
N TRP A 213 -23.96 -5.11 -4.90
CA TRP A 213 -22.98 -5.84 -4.10
C TRP A 213 -22.10 -4.83 -3.38
N ILE A 214 -22.13 -4.88 -2.06
CA ILE A 214 -21.45 -3.91 -1.21
C ILE A 214 -20.47 -4.67 -0.33
N GLY A 215 -19.19 -4.38 -0.50
CA GLY A 215 -18.12 -4.83 0.37
C GLY A 215 -17.43 -3.63 1.02
N GLY A 216 -16.75 -3.85 2.13
CA GLY A 216 -15.89 -2.80 2.67
C GLY A 216 -14.63 -2.58 1.83
N LEU A 217 -14.06 -3.65 1.27
CA LEU A 217 -12.90 -3.61 0.38
C LEU A 217 -13.34 -3.58 -1.08
N VAL A 218 -14.11 -4.61 -1.49
CA VAL A 218 -14.55 -4.80 -2.88
C VAL A 218 -16.02 -5.18 -2.96
N GLY A 219 -16.79 -4.56 -3.85
CA GLY A 219 -18.18 -4.97 -4.09
C GLY A 219 -18.28 -6.42 -4.59
N ALA A 220 -17.60 -6.73 -5.70
CA ALA A 220 -17.51 -8.07 -6.26
C ALA A 220 -16.08 -8.43 -6.67
N PHE A 221 -15.63 -9.64 -6.31
CA PHE A 221 -14.34 -10.16 -6.71
C PHE A 221 -14.47 -11.44 -7.54
N ASP A 222 -14.05 -11.41 -8.81
CA ASP A 222 -14.14 -12.54 -9.75
C ASP A 222 -12.80 -12.74 -10.46
N GLY A 223 -11.84 -13.35 -9.75
CA GLY A 223 -10.46 -13.47 -10.18
C GLY A 223 -9.71 -14.62 -9.51
N THR A 224 -8.79 -15.25 -10.23
CA THR A 224 -8.06 -16.43 -9.75
C THR A 224 -6.83 -16.12 -8.90
N GLN A 225 -6.37 -14.87 -8.90
CA GLN A 225 -5.20 -14.46 -8.12
C GLN A 225 -5.51 -14.27 -6.61
N GLY A 226 -6.80 -14.07 -6.29
CA GLY A 226 -7.34 -13.97 -4.94
C GLY A 226 -7.14 -12.62 -4.23
N ILE A 227 -7.79 -12.49 -3.08
CA ILE A 227 -7.61 -11.41 -2.10
C ILE A 227 -6.77 -11.96 -0.94
N LYS A 228 -5.66 -11.30 -0.60
CA LYS A 228 -4.69 -11.79 0.39
C LYS A 228 -4.25 -10.67 1.31
N GLU A 229 -4.17 -10.96 2.61
CA GLU A 229 -3.54 -10.06 3.59
C GLU A 229 -4.24 -8.68 3.67
N CYS A 230 -5.55 -8.63 3.41
CA CYS A 230 -6.30 -7.37 3.35
C CYS A 230 -7.10 -7.13 4.63
N SER A 231 -7.38 -5.86 4.94
CA SER A 231 -8.21 -5.51 6.10
C SER A 231 -9.15 -4.35 5.87
N VAL A 232 -10.31 -4.38 6.50
CA VAL A 232 -11.24 -3.25 6.53
C VAL A 232 -11.73 -2.98 7.94
N SER A 233 -11.84 -1.71 8.33
CA SER A 233 -12.53 -1.28 9.54
C SER A 233 -13.44 -0.08 9.27
N GLY A 234 -14.65 -0.08 9.84
CA GLY A 234 -15.60 1.04 9.71
C GLY A 234 -17.06 0.63 9.77
N ASN A 235 -17.91 1.29 8.98
CA ASN A 235 -19.35 1.03 8.91
C ASN A 235 -19.88 0.97 7.47
N ILE A 236 -20.88 0.13 7.25
CA ILE A 236 -21.68 0.07 6.02
C ILE A 236 -23.16 0.15 6.41
N ASN A 237 -23.87 1.08 5.79
CA ASN A 237 -25.29 1.30 5.90
C ASN A 237 -25.96 1.11 4.54
N GLU A 238 -26.96 0.23 4.46
CA GLU A 238 -27.73 -0.03 3.23
C GLU A 238 -29.22 0.16 3.50
N ALA A 239 -29.84 1.17 2.88
CA ALA A 239 -31.17 1.64 3.25
C ALA A 239 -32.34 0.98 2.48
N SER A 240 -32.09 -0.01 1.62
CA SER A 240 -33.13 -0.62 0.75
C SER A 240 -33.51 -2.05 1.13
N GLY A 241 -32.66 -2.74 1.88
CA GLY A 241 -32.75 -4.14 2.26
C GLY A 241 -32.55 -5.09 1.08
N LYS A 242 -31.66 -4.75 0.15
CA LYS A 242 -31.44 -5.52 -1.10
C LYS A 242 -29.97 -5.86 -1.31
N GLY A 243 -29.73 -6.90 -2.11
CA GLY A 243 -28.39 -7.20 -2.65
C GLY A 243 -27.58 -8.15 -1.78
N SER A 244 -26.25 -8.07 -1.92
CA SER A 244 -25.29 -8.85 -1.13
C SER A 244 -24.35 -7.90 -0.42
N ILE A 245 -24.32 -7.95 0.91
CA ILE A 245 -23.55 -7.01 1.73
C ILE A 245 -22.58 -7.79 2.60
N GLY A 246 -21.29 -7.49 2.49
CA GLY A 246 -20.26 -8.06 3.35
C GLY A 246 -19.33 -7.02 3.94
N GLY A 247 -18.80 -7.28 5.13
CA GLY A 247 -17.82 -6.38 5.74
C GLY A 247 -16.53 -6.26 4.93
N LEU A 248 -16.04 -7.37 4.34
CA LEU A 248 -14.91 -7.33 3.40
C LEU A 248 -15.39 -7.23 1.95
N ILE A 249 -16.26 -8.17 1.52
CA ILE A 249 -16.72 -8.24 0.13
C ILE A 249 -18.22 -8.54 -0.02
N GLY A 250 -18.86 -8.00 -1.05
CA GLY A 250 -20.27 -8.31 -1.33
C GLY A 250 -20.46 -9.71 -1.91
N GLU A 251 -19.77 -10.03 -3.01
CA GLU A 251 -19.87 -11.33 -3.71
C GLU A 251 -18.50 -11.89 -4.12
N LEU A 252 -18.33 -13.21 -3.99
CA LEU A 252 -17.12 -13.93 -4.41
C LEU A 252 -17.40 -14.84 -5.62
N GLY A 253 -16.59 -14.69 -6.66
CA GLY A 253 -16.63 -15.42 -7.92
C GLY A 253 -16.36 -16.92 -7.83
N GLU A 254 -16.61 -17.63 -8.93
CA GLU A 254 -16.63 -19.11 -8.97
C GLU A 254 -15.22 -19.72 -8.89
N ALA A 255 -14.14 -18.98 -9.16
CA ALA A 255 -12.77 -19.50 -9.09
C ALA A 255 -11.87 -18.57 -8.27
N SER A 256 -12.42 -18.03 -7.17
CA SER A 256 -11.80 -16.98 -6.38
C SER A 256 -11.46 -17.44 -4.96
N GLU A 257 -10.28 -17.03 -4.48
CA GLU A 257 -9.84 -17.29 -3.10
C GLU A 257 -9.74 -15.98 -2.30
N ILE A 258 -10.09 -16.05 -1.01
CA ILE A 258 -9.70 -15.04 -0.01
C ILE A 258 -8.88 -15.72 1.09
N SER A 259 -7.74 -15.14 1.44
CA SER A 259 -6.93 -15.63 2.54
C SER A 259 -6.34 -14.55 3.42
N TYR A 260 -6.14 -14.89 4.69
CA TYR A 260 -5.43 -14.04 5.66
C TYR A 260 -5.99 -12.61 5.75
N SER A 261 -7.32 -12.47 5.65
CA SER A 261 -7.97 -11.16 5.57
C SER A 261 -8.98 -10.97 6.69
N ARG A 262 -9.24 -9.72 7.07
CA ARG A 262 -10.10 -9.38 8.22
C ARG A 262 -11.07 -8.24 7.96
N ALA A 263 -12.24 -8.30 8.58
CA ALA A 263 -13.24 -7.24 8.55
C ALA A 263 -13.74 -6.88 9.95
N ASP A 264 -13.45 -5.65 10.38
CA ASP A 264 -14.05 -5.04 11.57
C ASP A 264 -15.06 -3.97 11.15
N VAL A 265 -16.15 -4.43 10.53
CA VAL A 265 -17.12 -3.55 9.88
C VAL A 265 -18.50 -3.73 10.49
N SER A 266 -19.04 -2.67 11.09
CA SER A 266 -20.44 -2.68 11.55
C SER A 266 -21.38 -2.54 10.36
N LEU A 267 -22.32 -3.47 10.22
CA LEU A 267 -23.31 -3.50 9.15
C LEU A 267 -24.69 -3.14 9.69
N ASP A 268 -25.33 -2.17 9.05
CA ASP A 268 -26.72 -1.78 9.29
C ASP A 268 -27.48 -1.81 7.96
N VAL A 269 -28.33 -2.81 7.77
CA VAL A 269 -29.03 -3.05 6.50
C VAL A 269 -30.53 -3.04 6.74
N GLU A 270 -31.30 -2.27 5.99
CA GLU A 270 -32.75 -2.21 6.15
C GLU A 270 -33.38 -3.62 6.06
N ALA A 271 -34.25 -3.93 7.03
CA ALA A 271 -34.89 -5.23 7.11
C ALA A 271 -36.06 -5.34 6.12
N ASN A 272 -35.87 -6.01 4.97
CA ASN A 272 -36.88 -6.08 3.91
C ASN A 272 -37.14 -7.50 3.37
N ALA A 273 -38.33 -8.03 3.64
CA ALA A 273 -38.78 -9.37 3.19
C ALA A 273 -38.83 -9.55 1.66
N ARG A 274 -38.98 -8.45 0.89
CA ARG A 274 -39.10 -8.48 -0.57
C ARG A 274 -37.76 -8.27 -1.26
N GLY A 275 -36.79 -7.66 -0.57
CA GLY A 275 -35.48 -7.32 -1.11
C GLY A 275 -34.48 -8.47 -1.05
N GLY A 276 -34.60 -9.35 -0.04
CA GLY A 276 -33.85 -10.60 0.02
C GLY A 276 -32.35 -10.42 0.27
N ALA A 277 -31.92 -9.35 0.96
CA ALA A 277 -30.50 -9.11 1.20
C ALA A 277 -29.81 -10.25 1.99
N ASP A 278 -28.69 -10.72 1.45
CA ASP A 278 -27.74 -11.60 2.13
C ASP A 278 -26.66 -10.74 2.79
N VAL A 279 -26.54 -10.80 4.12
CA VAL A 279 -25.63 -9.93 4.88
C VAL A 279 -24.68 -10.76 5.75
N GLY A 280 -23.38 -10.61 5.54
CA GLY A 280 -22.37 -11.29 6.36
C GLY A 280 -21.31 -10.35 6.90
N GLY A 281 -20.87 -10.55 8.15
CA GLY A 281 -19.82 -9.72 8.73
C GLY A 281 -18.51 -9.72 7.93
N PHE A 282 -18.25 -10.76 7.13
CA PHE A 282 -17.12 -10.86 6.21
C PHE A 282 -17.57 -10.79 4.74
N ILE A 283 -18.51 -11.64 4.35
CA ILE A 283 -18.95 -11.79 2.96
C ILE A 283 -20.48 -11.84 2.86
N GLY A 284 -21.07 -11.18 1.87
CA GLY A 284 -22.49 -11.33 1.60
C GLY A 284 -22.83 -12.76 1.11
N LYS A 285 -22.33 -13.18 -0.06
CA LYS A 285 -22.54 -14.53 -0.61
C LYS A 285 -21.50 -14.97 -1.65
N GLY A 286 -21.52 -16.25 -2.03
CA GLY A 286 -20.77 -16.80 -3.18
C GLY A 286 -21.55 -16.84 -4.51
N ASN A 287 -20.89 -17.29 -5.57
CA ASN A 287 -21.40 -17.34 -6.96
C ASN A 287 -22.24 -18.59 -7.31
N GLY A 288 -22.84 -19.23 -6.32
CA GLY A 288 -23.90 -20.23 -6.48
C GLY A 288 -23.57 -21.56 -7.16
N ASN A 289 -22.36 -21.75 -7.70
CA ASN A 289 -21.85 -23.03 -8.18
C ASN A 289 -20.78 -23.55 -7.20
N LYS A 290 -20.88 -24.82 -6.83
CA LYS A 290 -19.84 -25.49 -6.06
C LYS A 290 -18.58 -25.59 -6.91
N ASN A 291 -17.57 -24.83 -6.52
CA ASN A 291 -16.20 -24.98 -6.98
C ASN A 291 -15.30 -25.10 -5.75
N GLU A 292 -14.43 -26.10 -5.74
CA GLU A 292 -13.45 -26.32 -4.66
C GLU A 292 -12.42 -25.21 -4.56
N GLU A 293 -12.24 -24.41 -5.63
CA GLU A 293 -11.38 -23.23 -5.65
C GLU A 293 -12.04 -21.99 -5.04
N THR A 294 -13.38 -21.96 -4.92
CA THR A 294 -14.08 -20.87 -4.21
C THR A 294 -13.88 -21.03 -2.71
N VAL A 295 -12.79 -20.46 -2.19
CA VAL A 295 -12.30 -20.72 -0.83
C VAL A 295 -12.11 -19.42 -0.07
N ILE A 296 -12.56 -19.42 1.19
CA ILE A 296 -12.21 -18.39 2.17
C ILE A 296 -11.45 -19.08 3.30
N LYS A 297 -10.21 -18.67 3.56
CA LYS A 297 -9.37 -19.35 4.56
C LYS A 297 -8.57 -18.42 5.46
N ASN A 298 -8.45 -18.77 6.73
CA ASN A 298 -7.65 -18.01 7.69
C ASN A 298 -8.11 -16.55 7.78
N CYS A 299 -9.43 -16.32 7.83
CA CYS A 299 -10.03 -14.98 7.80
C CYS A 299 -10.93 -14.76 9.02
N TYR A 300 -11.26 -13.52 9.32
CA TYR A 300 -12.19 -13.24 10.42
C TYR A 300 -13.03 -11.98 10.25
N ALA A 301 -14.17 -11.96 10.95
CA ALA A 301 -15.03 -10.79 11.08
C ALA A 301 -15.38 -10.47 12.54
N THR A 302 -15.32 -9.21 12.93
CA THR A 302 -15.59 -8.77 14.32
C THR A 302 -16.75 -7.79 14.46
N GLY A 303 -17.10 -7.08 13.38
CA GLY A 303 -18.17 -6.09 13.40
C GLY A 303 -19.57 -6.69 13.53
N ASN A 304 -20.47 -5.96 14.18
CA ASN A 304 -21.87 -6.38 14.36
C ASN A 304 -22.64 -6.36 13.04
N VAL A 305 -23.60 -7.27 12.89
CA VAL A 305 -24.45 -7.39 11.70
C VAL A 305 -25.91 -7.18 12.08
N THR A 306 -26.56 -6.18 11.49
CA THR A 306 -27.95 -5.81 11.78
C THR A 306 -28.79 -5.75 10.50
N GLY A 307 -29.99 -6.32 10.58
CA GLY A 307 -31.05 -6.17 9.57
C GLY A 307 -30.90 -7.09 8.35
N GLY A 308 -31.43 -6.75 7.17
CA GLY A 308 -31.42 -7.64 5.99
C GLY A 308 -32.38 -8.85 6.06
N SER A 309 -32.27 -9.78 5.09
CA SER A 309 -33.14 -10.98 5.01
C SER A 309 -32.50 -12.23 5.61
N TYR A 310 -31.28 -12.55 5.17
CA TYR A 310 -30.49 -13.68 5.64
C TYR A 310 -29.17 -13.16 6.17
N ILE A 311 -28.90 -13.37 7.45
CA ILE A 311 -27.71 -12.79 8.08
C ILE A 311 -26.85 -13.81 8.82
N GLY A 312 -25.55 -13.73 8.61
CA GLY A 312 -24.55 -14.49 9.35
C GLY A 312 -23.48 -13.58 9.93
N GLY A 313 -22.94 -13.94 11.09
CA GLY A 313 -21.82 -13.20 11.67
C GLY A 313 -20.57 -13.22 10.77
N PHE A 314 -20.42 -14.22 9.90
CA PHE A 314 -19.36 -14.31 8.91
C PHE A 314 -19.88 -14.17 7.48
N ALA A 315 -20.82 -15.05 7.06
CA ALA A 315 -21.36 -15.06 5.71
C ALA A 315 -22.89 -14.94 5.71
N GLY A 316 -23.44 -14.11 4.83
CA GLY A 316 -24.89 -14.04 4.63
C GLY A 316 -25.42 -15.36 4.08
N SER A 317 -24.84 -15.81 2.96
CA SER A 317 -25.16 -17.11 2.35
C SER A 317 -23.92 -17.86 1.85
N LEU A 318 -23.95 -19.20 1.96
CA LEU A 318 -22.88 -20.05 1.42
C LEU A 318 -22.82 -20.07 -0.10
N TRP A 319 -23.87 -20.47 -0.82
CA TRP A 319 -23.91 -20.48 -2.31
C TRP A 319 -22.55 -20.79 -2.99
N GLY A 320 -22.02 -22.00 -2.76
CA GLY A 320 -20.77 -22.50 -3.37
C GLY A 320 -19.48 -22.19 -2.59
N LEU A 321 -19.54 -21.43 -1.50
CA LEU A 321 -18.37 -21.08 -0.67
C LEU A 321 -17.82 -22.27 0.13
N ASN A 322 -16.50 -22.41 0.17
CA ASN A 322 -15.79 -23.30 1.10
C ASN A 322 -15.02 -22.46 2.13
N ILE A 323 -15.52 -22.42 3.37
CA ILE A 323 -14.97 -21.58 4.44
C ILE A 323 -14.17 -22.45 5.39
N LYS A 324 -12.89 -22.12 5.61
CA LYS A 324 -12.01 -22.89 6.51
C LYS A 324 -11.16 -22.02 7.42
N ASN A 325 -10.96 -22.46 8.66
CA ASN A 325 -10.08 -21.77 9.62
C ASN A 325 -10.47 -20.29 9.80
N CYS A 326 -11.78 -20.03 9.91
CA CYS A 326 -12.32 -18.68 10.02
C CYS A 326 -13.10 -18.49 11.31
N TYR A 327 -13.22 -17.24 11.77
CA TYR A 327 -14.07 -16.94 12.92
C TYR A 327 -14.89 -15.65 12.78
N ALA A 328 -15.98 -15.59 13.54
CA ALA A 328 -16.79 -14.38 13.69
C ALA A 328 -17.11 -14.06 15.14
N THR A 329 -16.95 -12.80 15.56
CA THR A 329 -17.24 -12.37 16.94
C THR A 329 -18.35 -11.34 17.05
N GLY A 330 -18.78 -10.74 15.94
CA GLY A 330 -19.83 -9.73 15.93
C GLY A 330 -21.22 -10.28 16.24
N ASN A 331 -22.03 -9.50 16.95
CA ASN A 331 -23.42 -9.87 17.24
C ASN A 331 -24.29 -9.76 15.98
N VAL A 332 -25.34 -10.58 15.92
CA VAL A 332 -26.23 -10.71 14.77
C VAL A 332 -27.66 -10.40 15.21
N THR A 333 -28.30 -9.40 14.60
CA THR A 333 -29.61 -8.90 15.05
C THR A 333 -30.57 -8.53 13.92
N GLN A 334 -31.88 -8.55 14.20
CA GLN A 334 -32.95 -7.91 13.39
C GLN A 334 -33.14 -8.38 11.93
N ALA A 335 -32.74 -9.61 11.58
CA ALA A 335 -33.06 -10.19 10.27
C ALA A 335 -34.57 -10.31 10.03
N VAL A 336 -34.98 -10.48 8.77
CA VAL A 336 -36.37 -10.80 8.42
C VAL A 336 -36.64 -12.30 8.34
N ALA A 337 -35.75 -13.08 7.71
CA ALA A 337 -36.00 -14.49 7.40
C ALA A 337 -35.14 -15.43 8.26
N SER A 338 -33.82 -15.25 8.23
CA SER A 338 -32.87 -16.13 8.91
C SER A 338 -31.73 -15.36 9.55
N MET A 339 -31.29 -15.81 10.73
CA MET A 339 -30.05 -15.35 11.35
C MET A 339 -29.26 -16.50 11.98
N ALA A 340 -27.93 -16.40 11.89
CA ALA A 340 -27.02 -17.29 12.58
C ALA A 340 -25.74 -16.57 13.01
N SER A 341 -25.03 -17.09 14.01
CA SER A 341 -23.79 -16.46 14.48
C SER A 341 -22.62 -16.57 13.48
N PHE A 342 -22.71 -17.44 12.47
CA PHE A 342 -21.67 -17.63 11.46
C PHE A 342 -22.24 -17.54 10.04
N VAL A 343 -23.16 -18.42 9.63
CA VAL A 343 -23.72 -18.47 8.26
C VAL A 343 -25.25 -18.35 8.26
N GLY A 344 -25.78 -17.30 7.64
CA GLY A 344 -27.21 -16.98 7.68
C GLY A 344 -28.11 -17.94 6.90
N THR A 345 -27.67 -18.37 5.72
CA THR A 345 -28.40 -19.33 4.88
C THR A 345 -27.46 -20.14 3.98
N ASP A 346 -28.00 -21.16 3.34
CA ASP A 346 -27.34 -21.97 2.33
C ASP A 346 -28.14 -21.94 1.01
N ALA A 347 -27.54 -22.46 -0.06
CA ALA A 347 -28.18 -22.63 -1.35
C ALA A 347 -29.42 -23.53 -1.23
N SER A 348 -30.45 -23.28 -2.05
CA SER A 348 -31.61 -24.17 -2.15
C SER A 348 -31.32 -25.42 -2.99
N ALA A 349 -30.34 -25.33 -3.89
CA ALA A 349 -30.00 -26.40 -4.83
C ALA A 349 -28.64 -27.03 -4.49
N GLY A 350 -28.57 -28.36 -4.58
CA GLY A 350 -27.37 -29.11 -4.17
C GLY A 350 -26.10 -28.82 -4.96
N TYR A 351 -26.21 -28.27 -6.18
CA TYR A 351 -25.04 -27.81 -6.93
C TYR A 351 -24.39 -26.57 -6.33
N GLY A 352 -25.09 -25.85 -5.44
CA GLY A 352 -24.60 -24.66 -4.74
C GLY A 352 -24.19 -24.93 -3.29
N TYR A 353 -24.11 -26.19 -2.86
CA TYR A 353 -23.60 -26.55 -1.54
C TYR A 353 -22.08 -26.41 -1.50
N GLY A 354 -21.58 -25.81 -0.44
CA GLY A 354 -20.15 -25.65 -0.15
C GLY A 354 -19.74 -26.45 1.10
N SER A 355 -18.90 -25.84 1.93
CA SER A 355 -18.45 -26.43 3.20
C SER A 355 -18.02 -25.38 4.22
N VAL A 356 -18.13 -25.70 5.50
CA VAL A 356 -17.60 -24.91 6.62
C VAL A 356 -16.80 -25.81 7.55
N LYS A 357 -15.51 -25.53 7.70
CA LYS A 357 -14.58 -26.42 8.38
C LYS A 357 -13.64 -25.67 9.33
N ASN A 358 -13.42 -26.22 10.53
CA ASN A 358 -12.45 -25.68 11.50
C ASN A 358 -12.74 -24.21 11.84
N CYS A 359 -14.01 -23.83 11.97
CA CYS A 359 -14.44 -22.45 12.19
C CYS A 359 -15.08 -22.27 13.56
N TYR A 360 -15.09 -21.05 14.10
CA TYR A 360 -15.87 -20.77 15.31
C TYR A 360 -16.58 -19.42 15.30
N SER A 361 -17.60 -19.28 16.13
CA SER A 361 -18.25 -17.99 16.39
C SER A 361 -18.42 -17.72 17.88
N THR A 362 -18.30 -16.45 18.25
CA THR A 362 -18.58 -15.98 19.63
C THR A 362 -19.67 -14.91 19.69
N GLY A 363 -20.11 -14.40 18.53
CA GLY A 363 -21.17 -13.41 18.44
C GLY A 363 -22.52 -13.96 18.90
N SER A 364 -23.31 -13.13 19.59
CA SER A 364 -24.65 -13.49 20.04
C SER A 364 -25.68 -13.32 18.92
N VAL A 365 -26.64 -14.24 18.84
CA VAL A 365 -27.80 -14.14 17.95
C VAL A 365 -28.98 -13.56 18.73
N ILE A 366 -29.37 -12.32 18.43
CA ILE A 366 -30.33 -11.55 19.25
C ILE A 366 -31.54 -11.15 18.41
N GLY A 367 -32.74 -11.52 18.88
CA GLY A 367 -34.01 -11.16 18.25
C GLY A 367 -34.89 -12.36 17.96
N THR A 368 -36.08 -12.09 17.39
CA THR A 368 -37.08 -13.12 17.04
C THR A 368 -37.33 -13.10 15.55
N VAL A 369 -37.02 -14.21 14.87
CA VAL A 369 -37.26 -14.42 13.44
C VAL A 369 -37.73 -15.85 13.19
N ALA A 370 -38.20 -16.14 11.98
CA ALA A 370 -38.72 -17.46 11.61
C ALA A 370 -37.67 -18.57 11.76
N TYR A 371 -36.43 -18.32 11.34
CA TYR A 371 -35.34 -19.29 11.42
C TYR A 371 -34.13 -18.70 12.15
N ARG A 372 -33.75 -19.34 13.26
CA ARG A 372 -32.55 -18.98 14.03
C ARG A 372 -31.67 -20.22 14.15
N TYR A 373 -30.37 -19.99 14.05
CA TYR A 373 -29.37 -21.04 14.16
C TYR A 373 -28.27 -20.57 15.09
N ALA A 374 -27.74 -21.49 15.91
CA ALA A 374 -26.68 -21.16 16.83
C ALA A 374 -25.36 -20.89 16.11
N PHE A 375 -25.09 -21.55 14.98
CA PHE A 375 -23.89 -21.38 14.17
C PHE A 375 -24.21 -21.09 12.70
N ALA A 376 -24.94 -21.99 12.04
CA ALA A 376 -25.19 -21.92 10.61
C ALA A 376 -26.52 -22.56 10.25
N MET A 377 -27.12 -22.13 9.13
CA MET A 377 -28.35 -22.76 8.62
C MET A 377 -28.15 -24.26 8.36
N GLN A 378 -28.77 -25.10 9.19
CA GLN A 378 -28.93 -26.53 8.97
C GLN A 378 -30.34 -26.95 9.36
N ASP A 379 -31.05 -27.58 8.43
CA ASP A 379 -32.39 -28.12 8.60
C ASP A 379 -32.41 -29.63 8.34
N ALA A 380 -33.59 -30.25 8.23
CA ALA A 380 -33.70 -31.68 7.96
C ALA A 380 -33.16 -32.12 6.58
N THR A 381 -32.92 -31.16 5.68
CA THR A 381 -32.32 -31.41 4.37
C THR A 381 -30.81 -31.42 4.52
N GLU A 382 -30.16 -32.44 3.96
CA GLU A 382 -28.71 -32.48 3.88
C GLU A 382 -28.22 -31.35 2.95
N ARG A 383 -27.27 -30.54 3.44
CA ARG A 383 -26.80 -29.28 2.85
C ARG A 383 -25.26 -29.22 2.86
N SER A 384 -24.67 -28.03 2.76
CA SER A 384 -23.23 -27.86 2.93
C SER A 384 -22.70 -28.54 4.19
N GLU A 385 -21.55 -29.18 4.05
CA GLU A 385 -20.92 -29.92 5.14
C GLU A 385 -20.39 -28.95 6.20
N ILE A 386 -20.66 -29.24 7.48
CA ILE A 386 -20.14 -28.46 8.62
C ILE A 386 -19.36 -29.40 9.54
N THR A 387 -18.05 -29.20 9.63
CA THR A 387 -17.14 -30.08 10.39
C THR A 387 -16.17 -29.31 11.26
N ASN A 388 -15.89 -29.83 12.46
CA ASN A 388 -14.99 -29.21 13.44
C ASN A 388 -15.33 -27.72 13.70
N CYS A 389 -16.62 -27.41 13.81
CA CYS A 389 -17.11 -26.05 13.98
C CYS A 389 -17.71 -25.83 15.38
N TYR A 390 -17.51 -24.65 15.93
CA TYR A 390 -17.87 -24.34 17.31
C TYR A 390 -18.61 -23.00 17.43
N PHE A 391 -19.47 -22.87 18.43
CA PHE A 391 -20.15 -21.62 18.73
C PHE A 391 -20.21 -21.37 20.25
N ALA A 392 -20.24 -20.11 20.67
CA ALA A 392 -20.36 -19.75 22.07
C ALA A 392 -21.70 -20.23 22.66
N ASP A 393 -21.64 -20.90 23.81
CA ASP A 393 -22.78 -21.51 24.51
C ASP A 393 -23.94 -20.55 24.85
N GLY A 394 -23.70 -19.24 24.84
CA GLY A 394 -24.75 -18.21 24.88
C GLY A 394 -25.81 -18.36 23.78
N ASN A 395 -25.51 -19.02 22.66
CA ASN A 395 -26.47 -19.29 21.58
C ASN A 395 -27.16 -20.67 21.70
N LEU A 396 -27.00 -21.42 22.79
CA LEU A 396 -27.60 -22.75 22.95
C LEU A 396 -29.13 -22.75 22.80
N GLU A 397 -29.80 -21.67 23.23
CA GLU A 397 -31.27 -21.56 23.17
C GLU A 397 -31.81 -21.50 21.74
N VAL A 398 -30.98 -21.10 20.76
CA VAL A 398 -31.36 -21.04 19.35
C VAL A 398 -30.83 -22.23 18.54
N LYS A 399 -30.12 -23.17 19.18
CA LYS A 399 -29.62 -24.37 18.52
C LYS A 399 -30.76 -25.33 18.19
N ASN A 400 -30.78 -25.84 16.96
CA ASN A 400 -31.71 -26.91 16.57
C ASN A 400 -31.04 -28.30 16.52
N ALA A 401 -31.87 -29.35 16.28
CA ALA A 401 -31.42 -30.75 16.29
C ALA A 401 -30.56 -31.17 15.08
N HIS A 402 -30.51 -30.37 14.02
CA HIS A 402 -29.78 -30.63 12.78
C HIS A 402 -28.42 -29.93 12.72
N GLU A 403 -28.18 -28.94 13.58
CA GLU A 403 -26.89 -28.24 13.62
C GLU A 403 -25.75 -29.16 14.10
N ALA A 404 -24.71 -29.31 13.31
CA ALA A 404 -23.53 -30.12 13.58
C ALA A 404 -22.48 -29.40 14.45
N ALA A 405 -22.48 -28.07 14.48
CA ALA A 405 -21.54 -27.29 15.27
C ALA A 405 -21.74 -27.52 16.78
N VAL A 406 -20.63 -27.48 17.53
CA VAL A 406 -20.55 -27.84 18.95
C VAL A 406 -20.50 -26.58 19.82
N ALA A 407 -21.36 -26.52 20.84
CA ALA A 407 -21.32 -25.44 21.82
C ALA A 407 -20.06 -25.52 22.69
N LYS A 408 -19.44 -24.38 22.97
CA LYS A 408 -18.38 -24.24 23.99
C LYS A 408 -18.57 -22.96 24.76
N SER A 409 -18.23 -22.98 26.04
CA SER A 409 -18.16 -21.74 26.83
C SER A 409 -17.02 -20.85 26.34
N LEU A 410 -17.16 -19.54 26.52
CA LEU A 410 -16.08 -18.60 26.22
C LEU A 410 -14.80 -18.89 27.01
N THR A 411 -14.91 -19.47 28.21
CA THR A 411 -13.75 -19.90 28.99
C THR A 411 -13.02 -21.06 28.33
N GLU A 412 -13.74 -22.08 27.87
CA GLU A 412 -13.13 -23.21 27.14
C GLU A 412 -12.52 -22.76 25.82
N MET A 413 -13.17 -21.84 25.11
CA MET A 413 -12.64 -21.30 23.85
C MET A 413 -11.33 -20.51 24.03
N LYS A 414 -10.94 -20.14 25.25
CA LYS A 414 -9.68 -19.43 25.53
C LYS A 414 -8.55 -20.34 25.99
N THR A 415 -8.70 -21.66 25.81
CA THR A 415 -7.71 -22.65 26.24
C THR A 415 -6.80 -23.08 25.10
N GLU A 416 -5.61 -23.55 25.45
CA GLU A 416 -4.69 -24.18 24.50
C GLU A 416 -5.29 -25.45 23.89
N ASP A 417 -6.04 -26.22 24.69
CA ASP A 417 -6.77 -27.42 24.23
C ASP A 417 -7.77 -27.11 23.12
N PHE A 418 -8.48 -25.98 23.19
CA PHE A 418 -9.38 -25.56 22.12
C PHE A 418 -8.64 -25.19 20.85
N THR A 419 -7.50 -24.50 20.96
CA THR A 419 -6.62 -24.22 19.82
C THR A 419 -6.13 -25.52 19.19
N ALA A 420 -5.72 -26.50 20.00
CA ALA A 420 -5.30 -27.82 19.54
C ALA A 420 -6.43 -28.56 18.81
N ALA A 421 -7.69 -28.43 19.27
CA ALA A 421 -8.85 -29.01 18.60
C ALA A 421 -9.11 -28.40 17.21
N LEU A 422 -8.92 -27.09 17.05
CA LEU A 422 -9.02 -26.43 15.74
C LEU A 422 -7.90 -26.83 14.77
N ASN A 423 -6.74 -27.27 15.28
CA ASN A 423 -5.61 -27.78 14.50
C ASN A 423 -5.53 -29.31 14.43
N ALA A 424 -6.55 -30.04 14.93
CA ALA A 424 -6.44 -31.48 15.16
C ALA A 424 -6.33 -32.30 13.87
N ASP A 425 -6.99 -31.86 12.80
CA ASP A 425 -6.99 -32.53 11.51
C ASP A 425 -5.78 -32.13 10.64
N ASP A 426 -5.27 -30.90 10.80
CA ASP A 426 -4.05 -30.43 10.16
C ASP A 426 -3.36 -29.36 11.03
N LYS A 427 -2.09 -29.60 11.37
CA LYS A 427 -1.27 -28.63 12.14
C LYS A 427 -1.00 -27.35 11.34
N ASN A 428 -1.17 -27.39 10.02
CA ASN A 428 -1.02 -26.23 9.13
C ASN A 428 -2.29 -25.37 9.04
N ASN A 429 -3.35 -25.68 9.81
CA ASN A 429 -4.54 -24.84 9.87
C ASN A 429 -4.24 -23.41 10.37
N GLY A 430 -3.14 -23.22 11.10
CA GLY A 430 -2.63 -21.89 11.44
C GLY A 430 -3.35 -21.22 12.60
N TRP A 431 -4.12 -21.95 13.41
CA TRP A 431 -4.68 -21.42 14.65
C TRP A 431 -3.61 -21.28 15.72
N THR A 432 -3.50 -20.08 16.28
CA THR A 432 -2.50 -19.74 17.30
C THR A 432 -3.18 -19.46 18.64
N PHE A 433 -2.65 -20.07 19.70
CA PHE A 433 -3.10 -19.83 21.06
C PHE A 433 -2.56 -18.49 21.56
N VAL A 434 -3.43 -17.69 22.17
CA VAL A 434 -3.07 -16.43 22.83
C VAL A 434 -3.74 -16.39 24.19
N GLU A 435 -2.94 -16.23 25.24
CA GLU A 435 -3.44 -16.23 26.62
C GLU A 435 -4.55 -15.17 26.82
N GLY A 436 -5.69 -15.60 27.36
CA GLY A 436 -6.84 -14.73 27.65
C GLY A 436 -7.74 -14.38 26.45
N ARG A 437 -7.37 -14.78 25.23
CA ARG A 437 -8.13 -14.57 23.98
C ARG A 437 -8.59 -15.90 23.38
N THR A 438 -9.61 -15.86 22.53
CA THR A 438 -9.92 -16.99 21.64
C THR A 438 -8.80 -17.15 20.60
N PRO A 439 -8.65 -18.33 19.99
CA PRO A 439 -7.53 -18.61 19.10
C PRO A 439 -7.58 -17.68 17.90
N ILE A 440 -6.44 -17.10 17.52
CA ILE A 440 -6.38 -16.23 16.35
C ILE A 440 -5.97 -17.04 15.13
N CYS A 441 -6.49 -16.67 13.96
CA CYS A 441 -5.97 -17.15 12.68
C CYS A 441 -4.84 -16.23 12.21
N GLY A 442 -4.17 -16.62 11.13
CA GLY A 442 -3.01 -15.90 10.59
C GLY A 442 -3.25 -14.51 10.01
N ALA A 443 -4.47 -13.96 10.07
CA ALA A 443 -4.86 -12.66 9.51
C ALA A 443 -4.65 -11.46 10.46
N GLU A 444 -4.24 -11.71 11.70
CA GLU A 444 -3.89 -10.63 12.63
C GLU A 444 -2.67 -9.84 12.11
N PRO A 445 -2.48 -8.56 12.48
CA PRO A 445 -1.29 -7.80 12.06
C PRO A 445 0.01 -8.44 12.54
N ALA A 446 1.06 -8.37 11.73
CA ALA A 446 2.43 -8.69 12.15
C ALA A 446 2.99 -7.63 13.11
N ASP A 447 3.98 -8.02 13.89
CA ASP A 447 4.75 -7.14 14.76
C ASP A 447 5.96 -6.57 14.01
N TYR A 448 6.02 -5.24 13.90
CA TYR A 448 7.10 -4.52 13.23
C TYR A 448 8.10 -3.88 14.20
N SER A 449 7.99 -4.14 15.51
CA SER A 449 8.85 -3.49 16.52
C SER A 449 10.35 -3.68 16.27
N ALA A 450 10.77 -4.84 15.76
CA ALA A 450 12.16 -5.08 15.38
C ALA A 450 12.59 -4.26 14.14
N VAL A 451 11.71 -4.13 13.14
CA VAL A 451 11.95 -3.29 11.95
C VAL A 451 12.08 -1.82 12.38
N ASP A 452 11.18 -1.36 13.25
CA ASP A 452 11.18 0.02 13.75
C ASP A 452 12.47 0.32 14.54
N ALA A 453 12.87 -0.58 15.44
CA ALA A 453 14.12 -0.47 16.17
C ALA A 453 15.35 -0.46 15.25
N ALA A 454 15.36 -1.29 14.20
CA ALA A 454 16.44 -1.31 13.21
C ALA A 454 16.51 0.01 12.42
N LEU A 455 15.37 0.55 11.97
CA LEU A 455 15.31 1.86 11.30
C LEU A 455 15.79 3.01 12.19
N GLU A 456 15.43 3.00 13.48
CA GLU A 456 15.88 3.99 14.46
C GLU A 456 17.39 3.91 14.73
N SER A 457 18.02 2.76 14.47
CA SER A 457 19.46 2.55 14.68
C SER A 457 20.34 3.06 13.53
N ILE A 458 19.74 3.54 12.44
CA ILE A 458 20.47 4.11 11.30
C ILE A 458 21.25 5.37 11.75
N PRO A 459 22.56 5.47 11.43
CA PRO A 459 23.34 6.66 11.77
C PRO A 459 22.74 7.93 11.15
N SER A 460 22.58 8.98 11.97
CA SER A 460 21.99 10.25 11.52
C SER A 460 22.86 11.02 10.52
N ASP A 461 24.18 10.82 10.57
CA ASP A 461 25.12 11.39 9.60
C ASP A 461 25.67 10.28 8.71
N LEU A 462 25.11 10.21 7.49
CA LEU A 462 25.56 9.26 6.47
C LEU A 462 26.68 9.80 5.59
N THR A 463 27.03 11.09 5.71
CA THR A 463 27.99 11.75 4.79
C THR A 463 29.42 11.23 4.94
N VAL A 464 29.74 10.69 6.12
CA VAL A 464 31.03 10.08 6.47
C VAL A 464 31.21 8.67 5.91
N TYR A 465 30.16 8.05 5.37
CA TYR A 465 30.21 6.71 4.79
C TYR A 465 30.33 6.75 3.26
N THR A 466 30.80 5.66 2.67
CA THR A 466 30.92 5.48 1.22
C THR A 466 29.55 5.46 0.56
N ASP A 467 29.45 6.01 -0.64
CA ASP A 467 28.18 6.08 -1.36
C ASP A 467 27.63 4.67 -1.68
N GLU A 468 28.51 3.69 -1.92
CA GLU A 468 28.15 2.29 -2.16
C GLU A 468 27.48 1.63 -0.94
N SER A 469 28.03 1.82 0.26
CA SER A 469 27.45 1.22 1.47
C SER A 469 26.15 1.91 1.90
N VAL A 470 26.03 3.22 1.68
CA VAL A 470 24.78 3.97 1.88
C VAL A 470 23.71 3.52 0.89
N GLU A 471 24.07 3.23 -0.36
CA GLU A 471 23.12 2.68 -1.33
C GLU A 471 22.59 1.31 -0.88
N GLY A 472 23.45 0.44 -0.34
CA GLY A 472 23.01 -0.83 0.26
C GLY A 472 21.99 -0.65 1.39
N LEU A 473 22.19 0.36 2.25
CA LEU A 473 21.23 0.73 3.30
C LEU A 473 19.92 1.27 2.72
N ASN A 474 19.98 2.12 1.69
CA ASN A 474 18.79 2.64 1.02
C ASN A 474 17.96 1.52 0.39
N VAL A 475 18.61 0.52 -0.22
CA VAL A 475 17.91 -0.66 -0.77
C VAL A 475 17.20 -1.44 0.35
N ALA A 476 17.86 -1.70 1.49
CA ALA A 476 17.26 -2.42 2.60
C ALA A 476 16.04 -1.67 3.19
N THR A 477 16.17 -0.36 3.38
CA THR A 477 15.10 0.46 3.97
C THR A 477 13.90 0.64 3.03
N THR A 478 14.14 0.85 1.73
CA THR A 478 13.06 0.99 0.73
C THR A 478 12.37 -0.34 0.38
N SER A 479 12.99 -1.47 0.72
CA SER A 479 12.40 -2.80 0.56
C SER A 479 11.41 -3.18 1.67
N VAL A 480 11.27 -2.34 2.72
CA VAL A 480 10.34 -2.60 3.82
C VAL A 480 8.89 -2.51 3.32
N VAL A 481 8.17 -3.63 3.41
CA VAL A 481 6.73 -3.69 3.13
C VAL A 481 5.96 -3.73 4.45
N ARG A 482 5.18 -2.69 4.73
CA ARG A 482 4.28 -2.58 5.90
C ARG A 482 2.94 -3.25 5.64
N GLY A 483 2.16 -3.51 6.70
CA GLY A 483 0.78 -4.01 6.62
C GLY A 483 0.64 -5.54 6.64
N ARG A 484 1.76 -6.28 6.63
CA ARG A 484 1.75 -7.74 6.62
C ARG A 484 1.04 -8.32 7.84
N VAL A 485 0.51 -9.52 7.64
CA VAL A 485 -0.18 -10.30 8.67
C VAL A 485 0.79 -11.17 9.46
N ILE A 486 0.39 -11.63 10.64
CA ILE A 486 1.20 -12.45 11.57
C ILE A 486 1.66 -13.77 10.94
N ALA A 487 0.90 -14.31 9.97
CA ALA A 487 1.36 -15.48 9.18
C ALA A 487 2.64 -15.20 8.37
N ARG A 488 3.00 -13.94 8.20
CA ARG A 488 4.20 -13.45 7.51
C ARG A 488 5.26 -12.88 8.47
N GLN A 489 5.14 -13.15 9.78
CA GLN A 489 6.08 -12.58 10.76
C GLN A 489 7.54 -12.88 10.43
N ALA A 490 7.86 -14.08 9.93
CA ALA A 490 9.23 -14.42 9.55
C ALA A 490 9.77 -13.50 8.43
N GLU A 491 8.94 -13.11 7.46
CA GLU A 491 9.34 -12.16 6.41
C GLU A 491 9.55 -10.76 7.00
N VAL A 492 8.78 -10.39 8.03
CA VAL A 492 8.96 -9.13 8.78
C VAL A 492 10.26 -9.12 9.58
N ASP A 493 10.57 -10.23 10.25
CA ASP A 493 11.82 -10.40 10.99
C ASP A 493 13.04 -10.37 10.04
N GLU A 494 12.91 -10.92 8.82
CA GLU A 494 13.93 -10.84 7.77
C GLU A 494 14.17 -9.40 7.29
N MET A 495 13.12 -8.58 7.18
CA MET A 495 13.27 -7.15 6.85
C MET A 495 14.08 -6.41 7.93
N ALA A 496 13.80 -6.66 9.21
CA ALA A 496 14.56 -6.06 10.31
C ALA A 496 16.04 -6.46 10.24
N LYS A 497 16.30 -7.75 10.06
CA LYS A 497 17.65 -8.30 9.93
C LYS A 497 18.40 -7.70 8.73
N ALA A 498 17.75 -7.52 7.59
CA ALA A 498 18.37 -6.91 6.41
C ALA A 498 18.84 -5.46 6.68
N ILE A 499 18.05 -4.69 7.44
CA ILE A 499 18.44 -3.34 7.85
C ILE A 499 19.62 -3.39 8.82
N GLU A 500 19.59 -4.26 9.82
CA GLU A 500 20.71 -4.42 10.77
C GLU A 500 22.02 -4.82 10.07
N GLU A 501 21.95 -5.75 9.11
CA GLU A 501 23.10 -6.17 8.31
C GLU A 501 23.61 -5.03 7.41
N ALA A 502 22.73 -4.25 6.79
CA ALA A 502 23.12 -3.09 5.98
C ALA A 502 23.77 -1.98 6.81
N ILE A 503 23.28 -1.72 8.04
CA ILE A 503 23.91 -0.79 8.98
C ILE A 503 25.30 -1.30 9.38
N ALA A 504 25.45 -2.60 9.67
CA ALA A 504 26.73 -3.20 10.00
C ALA A 504 27.74 -3.18 8.84
N ALA A 505 27.23 -3.15 7.60
CA ALA A 505 28.02 -3.08 6.36
C ALA A 505 28.40 -1.64 5.95
N LEU A 506 28.00 -0.61 6.70
CA LEU A 506 28.39 0.77 6.42
C LEU A 506 29.92 0.95 6.52
N GLU A 507 30.52 1.49 5.47
CA GLU A 507 31.97 1.70 5.37
C GLU A 507 32.29 3.18 5.42
N TYR A 508 33.24 3.59 6.27
CA TYR A 508 33.68 4.99 6.32
C TYR A 508 34.47 5.37 5.05
N LYS A 509 34.31 6.62 4.61
CA LYS A 509 35.18 7.23 3.60
C LYS A 509 36.63 7.27 4.09
N ASP A 510 37.57 7.20 3.16
CA ASP A 510 38.99 7.44 3.45
C ASP A 510 39.22 8.86 3.99
N ALA A 511 40.23 9.03 4.84
CA ALA A 511 40.68 10.36 5.24
C ALA A 511 41.30 11.10 4.05
N ASP A 512 41.15 12.42 4.04
CA ASP A 512 41.79 13.32 3.07
C ASP A 512 43.27 13.52 3.42
N TYR A 513 44.15 12.94 2.61
CA TYR A 513 45.61 13.08 2.73
C TYR A 513 46.19 14.22 1.90
N SER A 514 45.38 15.03 1.21
CA SER A 514 45.86 16.06 0.27
C SER A 514 46.87 17.02 0.93
N LYS A 515 46.63 17.44 2.17
CA LYS A 515 47.58 18.29 2.92
C LYS A 515 48.90 17.57 3.26
N VAL A 516 48.83 16.27 3.54
CA VAL A 516 50.03 15.45 3.77
C VAL A 516 50.84 15.39 2.48
N GLU A 517 50.18 15.18 1.33
CA GLU A 517 50.85 15.17 0.04
C GLU A 517 51.48 16.52 -0.31
N GLU A 518 50.77 17.63 -0.10
CA GLU A 518 51.31 18.98 -0.30
C GLU A 518 52.54 19.25 0.57
N ALA A 519 52.51 18.85 1.84
CA ALA A 519 53.64 19.01 2.76
C ALA A 519 54.85 18.14 2.34
N ILE A 520 54.61 16.90 1.89
CA ILE A 520 55.64 16.00 1.36
C ILE A 520 56.25 16.58 0.08
N GLU A 521 55.43 17.08 -0.84
CA GLU A 521 55.88 17.70 -2.09
C GLU A 521 56.76 18.93 -1.80
N LYS A 522 56.33 19.77 -0.85
CA LYS A 522 57.11 20.92 -0.38
C LYS A 522 58.45 20.51 0.22
N ALA A 523 58.49 19.48 1.06
CA ALA A 523 59.74 18.95 1.60
C ALA A 523 60.67 18.43 0.50
N ASN A 524 60.13 17.70 -0.49
CA ASN A 524 60.89 17.15 -1.61
C ASN A 524 61.41 18.23 -2.57
N GLY A 525 60.76 19.38 -2.64
CA GLY A 525 61.21 20.54 -3.42
C GLY A 525 62.42 21.27 -2.83
N LEU A 526 62.85 20.95 -1.60
CA LEU A 526 64.01 21.57 -0.95
C LEU A 526 65.31 20.86 -1.32
N ASN A 527 66.36 21.63 -1.63
CA ASN A 527 67.70 21.07 -1.77
C ASN A 527 68.32 20.79 -0.39
N LYS A 528 68.42 19.51 -0.02
CA LYS A 528 68.92 19.06 1.28
C LYS A 528 70.33 19.58 1.62
N GLU A 529 71.19 19.79 0.61
CA GLU A 529 72.56 20.26 0.84
C GLU A 529 72.64 21.68 1.40
N ASP A 530 71.60 22.50 1.20
CA ASP A 530 71.55 23.89 1.66
C ASP A 530 71.28 24.02 3.16
N TYR A 531 70.89 22.94 3.84
CA TYR A 531 70.46 22.93 5.25
C TYR A 531 71.44 22.16 6.13
N LYS A 532 71.56 22.59 7.40
CA LYS A 532 72.51 22.01 8.37
C LYS A 532 72.14 20.57 8.76
N ASP A 533 70.84 20.32 8.94
CA ASP A 533 70.28 19.03 9.34
C ASP A 533 68.87 18.91 8.73
N PHE A 534 68.61 17.81 8.03
CA PHE A 534 67.32 17.52 7.38
C PHE A 534 66.62 16.28 8.00
N THR A 535 67.25 15.66 9.00
CA THR A 535 66.85 14.36 9.56
C THR A 535 65.42 14.39 10.09
N LYS A 536 65.03 15.46 10.79
CA LYS A 536 63.67 15.59 11.36
C LYS A 536 62.56 15.66 10.30
N VAL A 537 62.85 16.20 9.11
CA VAL A 537 61.88 16.22 8.00
C VAL A 537 61.71 14.80 7.44
N GLU A 538 62.81 14.05 7.29
CA GLU A 538 62.75 12.64 6.86
C GLU A 538 62.04 11.76 7.89
N GLU A 539 62.29 11.97 9.18
CA GLU A 539 61.59 11.29 10.27
C GLU A 539 60.08 11.58 10.23
N ALA A 540 59.67 12.84 10.04
CA ALA A 540 58.26 13.22 9.96
C ALA A 540 57.55 12.61 8.74
N ILE A 541 58.21 12.55 7.58
CA ILE A 541 57.66 11.91 6.37
C ILE A 541 57.54 10.38 6.57
N ASN A 542 58.56 9.73 7.14
CA ASN A 542 58.54 8.29 7.39
C ASN A 542 57.51 7.89 8.47
N ALA A 543 57.12 8.82 9.34
CA ALA A 543 56.10 8.60 10.36
C ALA A 543 54.65 8.65 9.82
N VAL A 544 54.44 9.01 8.54
CA VAL A 544 53.10 9.07 7.94
C VAL A 544 52.48 7.67 7.87
N VAL A 545 51.39 7.48 8.62
CA VAL A 545 50.56 6.27 8.59
C VAL A 545 49.44 6.45 7.55
N ARG A 546 49.35 5.52 6.59
CA ARG A 546 48.33 5.51 5.52
C ARG A 546 47.17 4.56 5.85
N GLY A 547 46.07 4.71 5.11
CA GLY A 547 44.88 3.85 5.25
C GLY A 547 43.96 4.24 6.40
N LYS A 548 44.03 5.49 6.88
CA LYS A 548 43.10 6.02 7.87
C LYS A 548 41.78 6.42 7.21
N ASN A 549 40.69 6.28 7.95
CA ASN A 549 39.37 6.74 7.50
C ASN A 549 39.04 8.14 8.03
N ILE A 550 37.95 8.72 7.55
CA ILE A 550 37.53 10.09 7.84
C ILE A 550 37.34 10.40 9.34
N LYS A 551 37.10 9.40 10.20
CA LYS A 551 37.02 9.61 11.66
C LYS A 551 38.38 9.89 12.30
N GLU A 552 39.46 9.50 11.63
CA GLU A 552 40.84 9.73 12.03
C GLU A 552 41.44 10.94 11.30
N GLN A 553 40.63 11.78 10.65
CA GLN A 553 41.10 12.94 9.88
C GLN A 553 41.98 13.89 10.71
N ALA A 554 41.70 14.05 12.00
CA ALA A 554 42.51 14.88 12.88
C ALA A 554 43.96 14.36 12.99
N GLU A 555 44.16 13.03 13.02
CA GLU A 555 45.48 12.43 13.04
C GLU A 555 46.20 12.62 11.68
N VAL A 556 45.45 12.57 10.58
CA VAL A 556 45.97 12.88 9.23
C VAL A 556 46.41 14.33 9.11
N ASP A 557 45.59 15.26 9.63
CA ASP A 557 45.93 16.68 9.70
C ASP A 557 47.16 16.93 10.60
N GLU A 558 47.32 16.20 11.71
CA GLU A 558 48.50 16.26 12.57
C GLU A 558 49.77 15.76 11.87
N MET A 559 49.68 14.70 11.07
CA MET A 559 50.80 14.22 10.24
C MET A 559 51.26 15.28 9.24
N ALA A 560 50.33 15.94 8.54
CA ALA A 560 50.65 17.04 7.63
C ALA A 560 51.35 18.20 8.37
N LYS A 561 50.80 18.57 9.54
CA LYS A 561 51.36 19.62 10.39
C LYS A 561 52.76 19.29 10.88
N ALA A 562 53.04 18.05 11.28
CA ALA A 562 54.36 17.64 11.73
C ALA A 562 55.43 17.81 10.64
N ILE A 563 55.09 17.51 9.38
CA ILE A 563 55.99 17.73 8.24
C ILE A 563 56.21 19.23 8.02
N GLU A 564 55.14 20.03 8.03
CA GLU A 564 55.23 21.49 7.88
C GLU A 564 56.05 22.15 9.00
N ASP A 565 55.85 21.75 10.25
CA ASP A 565 56.61 22.23 11.42
C ASP A 565 58.10 21.84 11.32
N ALA A 566 58.40 20.62 10.84
CA ALA A 566 59.78 20.18 10.61
C ALA A 566 60.46 20.97 9.48
N ILE A 567 59.74 21.26 8.39
CA ILE A 567 60.23 22.12 7.30
C ILE A 567 60.51 23.54 7.83
N ALA A 568 59.59 24.10 8.62
CA ALA A 568 59.72 25.45 9.18
C ALA A 568 60.91 25.58 10.15
N ALA A 569 61.32 24.48 10.79
CA ALA A 569 62.46 24.44 11.71
C ALA A 569 63.83 24.30 11.03
N LEU A 570 63.89 24.14 9.70
CA LEU A 570 65.15 23.97 8.97
C LEU A 570 66.05 25.21 9.03
N GLU A 571 67.33 25.01 9.36
CA GLU A 571 68.35 26.07 9.36
C GLU A 571 69.28 25.95 8.14
N LYS A 572 69.39 27.01 7.34
CA LYS A 572 70.34 27.05 6.22
C LYS A 572 71.80 27.02 6.69
N LYS A 573 72.66 26.34 5.93
CA LYS A 573 74.12 26.44 6.09
C LYS A 573 74.57 27.88 5.78
N PRO A 574 75.58 28.42 6.49
CA PRO A 574 76.10 29.75 6.21
C PRO A 574 76.64 29.81 4.78
N ALA A 575 76.24 30.82 4.02
CA ALA A 575 76.66 31.02 2.64
C ALA A 575 78.19 31.10 2.55
N GLN A 576 78.82 30.22 1.76
CA GLN A 576 80.22 30.38 1.40
C GLN A 576 80.35 31.63 0.51
N ALA A 577 81.04 32.65 1.04
CA ALA A 577 81.45 33.81 0.27
C ALA A 577 82.44 33.38 -0.83
N GLY A 578 82.03 33.51 -2.08
CA GLY A 578 82.84 33.14 -3.25
C GLY A 578 82.64 34.07 -4.43
N SER A 579 83.50 35.09 -4.49
CA SER A 579 84.06 35.77 -5.67
C SER A 579 83.15 36.34 -6.77
N LYS A 580 83.16 37.68 -6.84
CA LYS A 580 82.90 38.47 -8.06
C LYS A 580 83.98 38.20 -9.12
N THR A 581 83.59 38.13 -10.39
CA THR A 581 84.38 38.68 -11.50
C THR A 581 83.45 39.21 -12.58
N ASP A 582 83.60 40.51 -12.85
CA ASP A 582 82.99 41.27 -13.95
C ASP A 582 83.56 40.86 -15.32
N GLN A 583 82.78 40.98 -16.40
CA GLN A 583 82.98 42.01 -17.44
C GLN A 583 82.07 41.82 -18.68
N ASN A 584 81.37 42.93 -19.03
CA ASN A 584 81.19 43.56 -20.37
C ASN A 584 80.74 42.70 -21.59
N THR A 585 79.89 43.13 -22.53
CA THR A 585 79.39 44.45 -22.98
C THR A 585 78.30 44.22 -24.05
N LYS A 586 77.31 45.14 -24.16
CA LYS A 586 76.65 45.69 -25.39
C LYS A 586 76.00 44.70 -26.40
N THR A 587 74.89 44.94 -27.13
CA THR A 587 74.11 46.13 -27.51
C THR A 587 72.81 45.68 -28.20
N ASN A 588 71.70 46.36 -27.90
CA ASN A 588 70.67 46.91 -28.79
C ASN A 588 69.90 46.11 -29.89
N THR A 589 68.57 46.32 -29.82
CA THR A 589 67.55 46.56 -30.87
C THR A 589 66.75 45.42 -31.52
N LYS A 590 65.43 45.46 -31.22
CA LYS A 590 64.24 45.58 -32.11
C LYS A 590 63.50 44.34 -32.65
N THR A 591 62.22 44.28 -32.22
CA THR A 591 60.95 44.09 -32.98
C THR A 591 60.57 42.75 -33.64
N ASN A 592 59.50 42.18 -33.07
CA ASN A 592 58.23 41.73 -33.67
C ASN A 592 58.10 40.44 -34.52
N THR A 593 56.91 39.85 -34.29
CA THR A 593 56.02 39.01 -35.13
C THR A 593 56.15 37.47 -35.15
N LYS A 594 55.07 36.84 -34.64
CA LYS A 594 54.32 35.62 -35.06
C LYS A 594 55.08 34.46 -35.71
N THR A 595 54.87 33.24 -35.22
CA THR A 595 54.03 32.18 -35.84
C THR A 595 54.11 30.86 -35.05
N ASN A 596 53.00 30.13 -35.02
CA ASN A 596 52.85 28.74 -34.56
C ASN A 596 53.42 27.78 -35.65
N PRO A 597 53.81 26.52 -35.37
CA PRO A 597 52.82 25.43 -35.45
C PRO A 597 53.04 24.17 -34.57
N LYS A 598 51.92 23.45 -34.37
CA LYS A 598 51.69 22.01 -34.12
C LYS A 598 52.86 21.01 -34.23
N ALA A 599 52.83 19.99 -33.36
CA ALA A 599 52.87 18.56 -33.76
C ALA A 599 52.28 17.63 -32.68
N ASP A 600 51.41 16.72 -33.14
CA ASP A 600 50.81 15.56 -32.47
C ASP A 600 51.84 14.47 -32.09
N SER A 601 51.53 13.62 -31.11
CA SER A 601 51.23 12.21 -31.40
C SER A 601 50.69 11.45 -30.18
N SER A 602 49.61 10.73 -30.45
CA SER A 602 48.86 9.81 -29.62
C SER A 602 49.50 8.43 -29.58
N GLY A 603 49.36 7.74 -28.44
CA GLY A 603 49.72 6.33 -28.25
C GLY A 603 48.64 5.60 -27.45
N ILE A 604 47.86 4.79 -28.17
CA ILE A 604 46.74 3.94 -27.75
C ILE A 604 47.22 2.72 -26.93
N PRO A 605 46.41 2.17 -26.00
CA PRO A 605 46.39 0.73 -25.73
C PRO A 605 45.14 0.07 -26.35
N LYS A 606 45.38 -1.08 -27.01
CA LYS A 606 44.41 -1.90 -27.73
C LYS A 606 43.61 -2.83 -26.81
N THR A 607 42.43 -3.18 -27.30
CA THR A 607 41.45 -4.19 -26.87
C THR A 607 41.90 -5.65 -27.11
N GLY A 608 41.18 -6.60 -26.48
CA GLY A 608 41.24 -8.04 -26.81
C GLY A 608 40.62 -9.03 -25.81
N ASP A 609 39.30 -8.93 -25.60
CA ASP A 609 38.25 -9.97 -25.56
C ASP A 609 38.44 -11.44 -25.08
N HIS A 610 37.50 -11.81 -24.19
CA HIS A 610 36.53 -12.93 -24.15
C HIS A 610 36.85 -14.37 -23.64
N GLU A 611 35.88 -14.81 -22.81
CA GLU A 611 35.34 -16.18 -22.51
C GLU A 611 35.83 -16.97 -21.26
N ASN A 612 35.01 -16.95 -20.20
CA ASN A 612 34.34 -18.12 -19.55
C ASN A 612 33.55 -17.61 -18.32
N ALA A 613 32.21 -17.55 -18.32
CA ALA A 613 31.25 -18.62 -18.02
C ALA A 613 31.36 -19.19 -16.58
N GLY A 614 30.35 -18.91 -15.74
CA GLY A 614 30.15 -19.67 -14.49
C GLY A 614 29.29 -19.01 -13.39
N LEU A 615 27.96 -19.10 -13.53
CA LEU A 615 26.90 -19.18 -12.50
C LEU A 615 26.85 -18.16 -11.33
N MET A 616 25.71 -17.46 -11.23
CA MET A 616 24.66 -17.73 -10.22
C MET A 616 23.33 -17.14 -10.74
N LEU A 617 22.37 -18.04 -10.96
CA LEU A 617 21.01 -17.83 -11.48
C LEU A 617 20.05 -18.43 -10.45
N ALA A 618 19.13 -17.64 -9.90
CA ALA A 618 17.86 -18.03 -9.24
C ALA A 618 17.34 -16.77 -8.50
N MET A 619 16.11 -16.27 -8.63
CA MET A 619 14.87 -16.75 -9.22
C MET A 619 14.07 -15.53 -9.70
N LEU A 620 13.55 -15.55 -10.92
CA LEU A 620 12.36 -14.79 -11.32
C LEU A 620 11.89 -15.31 -12.69
N TYR A 621 10.58 -15.27 -12.88
CA TYR A 621 9.82 -15.66 -14.08
C TYR A 621 9.43 -17.14 -14.21
N LEU A 622 8.24 -17.43 -13.69
CA LEU A 622 7.29 -18.36 -14.31
C LEU A 622 5.87 -17.93 -13.95
N SER A 623 5.27 -17.07 -14.78
CA SER A 623 3.83 -17.10 -15.12
C SER A 623 3.49 -16.00 -16.13
N GLY A 624 3.86 -16.22 -17.39
CA GLY A 624 3.32 -15.50 -18.53
C GLY A 624 2.73 -16.51 -19.50
N ALA A 625 1.43 -16.79 -19.37
CA ALA A 625 0.51 -17.28 -20.41
C ALA A 625 -0.79 -17.84 -19.80
N VAL A 626 -1.77 -16.96 -19.51
CA VAL A 626 -3.20 -17.25 -19.77
C VAL A 626 -3.89 -15.90 -20.06
N ILE A 627 -3.77 -15.43 -21.30
CA ILE A 627 -4.53 -14.28 -21.81
C ILE A 627 -5.81 -14.82 -22.47
N ALA A 628 -6.94 -14.18 -22.17
CA ALA A 628 -8.27 -14.31 -22.79
C ALA A 628 -9.17 -15.50 -22.38
N GLY A 629 -9.50 -15.61 -21.08
CA GLY A 629 -10.51 -16.58 -20.58
C GLY A 629 -11.71 -15.98 -19.83
N SER A 630 -11.56 -14.86 -19.12
CA SER A 630 -12.51 -14.41 -18.09
C SER A 630 -13.78 -13.75 -18.63
N VAL A 631 -13.73 -13.02 -19.74
CA VAL A 631 -14.92 -12.39 -20.35
C VAL A 631 -15.85 -13.40 -21.05
N VAL A 632 -15.37 -14.63 -21.33
CA VAL A 632 -16.16 -15.67 -22.02
C VAL A 632 -17.06 -16.45 -21.05
N ILE A 633 -16.79 -16.44 -19.74
CA ILE A 633 -17.58 -17.21 -18.77
C ILE A 633 -18.92 -16.51 -18.47
N TRP A 634 -18.97 -15.17 -18.52
CA TRP A 634 -20.22 -14.42 -18.45
C TRP A 634 -21.14 -14.68 -19.66
N LYS A 635 -20.58 -15.11 -20.81
CA LYS A 635 -21.33 -15.38 -22.06
C LYS A 635 -22.15 -16.69 -22.07
N LYS A 636 -22.01 -17.61 -21.09
CA LYS A 636 -22.58 -18.97 -21.24
C LYS A 636 -23.65 -19.44 -20.25
N LYS A 637 -23.98 -18.73 -19.16
CA LYS A 637 -24.90 -19.30 -18.15
C LYS A 637 -26.16 -18.50 -17.77
N LYS A 638 -26.36 -17.24 -18.20
CA LYS A 638 -27.54 -16.46 -17.76
C LYS A 638 -28.88 -16.75 -18.46
N TYR A 639 -28.97 -17.83 -19.22
CA TYR A 639 -30.26 -18.37 -19.71
C TYR A 639 -30.36 -19.87 -19.39
N ARG A 640 -30.65 -20.20 -18.13
CA ARG A 640 -31.47 -21.37 -17.74
C ARG A 640 -31.77 -21.33 -16.24
N ALA A 641 -33.03 -21.03 -15.96
CA ALA A 641 -33.81 -21.17 -14.71
C ALA A 641 -33.43 -20.25 -13.54
#